data_AF-A0A8H7V6Q6-F1
#
_entry.id   AF-A0A8H7V6Q6-F1
#
_cell.length_a   1.000
_cell.length_b   1.000
_cell.length_c   1.000
_cell.angle_alpha   90.00
_cell.angle_beta   90.00
_cell.angle_gamma   90.00
#
_symmetry.space_group_name_H-M   'P 1'
#
loop_
_entity.id
_entity.type
_entity.pdbx_description
1 polymer ?
#
loop_
_entity_poly.entity_id
_entity_poly.type
_entity_poly.pdbx_seq_one_letter_code
_entity_poly.pdbx_strand_id
1 'polypeptide(L)'
;MKFEKDTLYLPFSLRLGLVPVSLLCIYMVQVQARISFDSYQRLLYFGVALTTLCLASWDKIQTPIQFMYSCFFKRIGGHDQQSRLESFYQDQAQIYDNSRGSLLRGRQTMLKLCAAQIKEQLATGIMQKKPIWIDLGGGTGWNIETMHAFLPVDSFEKIILVDLTPSLCKVAQERFLKKGWKNVTVLCQDASTFQVPEGSLEGRVGLVTVSYALSMMDDYHPVVDRIQSLLSPEGIIGVVDFYVSGRSSAPAEKWSPQQNRQCNWFTRHFWQAWFELDHIHLGPGRRDYLEYKFGTIKSLNRRNHFIIPYLIQMPYYVWLGCSNARQNELSHLVEIPDDTDSVTSKQSFNIVSRTSFLHQNKQWRVDYNPTLPCHTQFRSYIYAFTWEDPRVDLQYLNITSQDVMFVITSAGDNALEYALKAHPKRIHCIDMNPCQNHLLELKLASIASLEYKDFWRMFGDGNHPHFSTLLHDIISPHLSSYAFQYWSENSNRFNHKFYKTGYSGLALSILEWWIRMQGLEKDIKTMTSASTIKVQKHIWDTKVRPAIFSSMIQKILHNPMFMWNALGVPINQMNMFLKECTTQEYIENTLDPIPCLSLFNQDQYFYYLCLNQRYTPTSCPSYLTEYGFNQLKTSGALDSFRLHTESILDSLKSMGDRYLTRLVVMDHMDWFDPTSCQELDDEIREMKRTLKSGGQVYWRSAGTQPWYNELFVKHGFSVEPLSIRYPGQAIDRVNMYASFYRATKV
;
A
#
# COMPACT_ATOMS: atom_id res chain seq x y z
N MET A 1 43.61 33.05 -3.89
CA MET A 1 42.68 34.19 -3.74
C MET A 1 41.47 33.70 -2.94
N LYS A 2 41.33 34.15 -1.68
CA LYS A 2 40.11 33.96 -0.89
C LYS A 2 39.03 34.83 -1.51
N PHE A 3 38.03 34.24 -2.15
CA PHE A 3 36.78 34.95 -2.43
C PHE A 3 35.91 34.88 -1.18
N GLU A 4 35.59 36.04 -0.63
CA GLU A 4 34.76 36.24 0.55
C GLU A 4 33.36 35.62 0.39
N LYS A 5 32.88 35.08 1.50
CA LYS A 5 31.62 34.33 1.66
C LYS A 5 30.35 35.21 1.65
N ASP A 6 30.45 36.52 1.39
CA ASP A 6 29.40 37.48 1.73
C ASP A 6 28.53 37.97 0.57
N THR A 7 28.71 37.49 -0.67
CA THR A 7 27.91 37.95 -1.83
C THR A 7 26.72 37.03 -2.22
N LEU A 8 26.44 35.95 -1.49
CA LEU A 8 25.52 34.90 -1.94
C LEU A 8 24.15 34.82 -1.26
N TYR A 9 23.66 35.92 -0.67
CA TYR A 9 22.32 35.96 -0.03
C TYR A 9 21.45 37.13 -0.51
N LEU A 10 21.24 37.23 -1.83
CA LEU A 10 20.08 37.99 -2.34
C LEU A 10 18.81 37.12 -2.26
N PRO A 11 17.71 37.58 -1.63
CA PRO A 11 16.43 36.85 -1.57
C PRO A 11 15.89 36.50 -2.95
N PHE A 12 15.21 35.36 -3.08
CA PHE A 12 14.62 34.86 -4.34
C PHE A 12 13.76 35.92 -5.05
N SER A 13 13.00 36.72 -4.29
CA SER A 13 12.19 37.84 -4.79
C SER A 13 13.02 38.96 -5.43
N LEU A 14 14.19 39.30 -4.87
CA LEU A 14 15.09 40.29 -5.46
C LEU A 14 15.78 39.76 -6.72
N ARG A 15 16.15 38.47 -6.75
CA ARG A 15 16.72 37.84 -7.96
C ARG A 15 15.70 37.79 -9.11
N LEU A 16 14.44 37.49 -8.81
CA LEU A 16 13.33 37.59 -9.77
C LEU A 16 13.05 39.03 -10.23
N GLY A 17 13.22 40.01 -9.34
CA GLY A 17 13.06 41.43 -9.66
C GLY A 17 14.10 41.97 -10.66
N LEU A 18 15.29 41.36 -10.74
CA LEU A 18 16.31 41.73 -11.74
C LEU A 18 15.93 41.31 -13.17
N VAL A 19 15.01 40.35 -13.33
CA VAL A 19 14.56 39.85 -14.64
C VAL A 19 13.76 40.90 -15.42
N PRO A 20 12.70 41.52 -14.88
CA PRO A 20 12.00 42.59 -15.59
C PRO A 20 12.88 43.83 -15.76
N VAL A 21 13.78 44.15 -14.81
CA VAL A 21 14.71 45.29 -14.93
C VAL A 21 15.70 45.09 -16.07
N SER A 22 16.30 43.91 -16.19
CA SER A 22 17.22 43.59 -17.28
C SER A 22 16.51 43.56 -18.64
N LEU A 23 15.29 43.01 -18.71
CA LEU A 23 14.44 43.08 -19.91
C LEU A 23 14.05 44.52 -20.27
N LEU A 24 13.75 45.36 -19.29
CA LEU A 24 13.42 46.78 -19.48
C LEU A 24 14.64 47.58 -19.96
N CYS A 25 15.82 47.34 -19.41
CA CYS A 25 17.06 47.96 -19.87
C CYS A 25 17.39 47.57 -21.31
N ILE A 26 17.21 46.29 -21.67
CA ILE A 26 17.40 45.83 -23.05
C ILE A 26 16.38 46.49 -23.99
N TYR A 27 15.11 46.58 -23.57
CA TYR A 27 14.06 47.24 -24.34
C TYR A 27 14.33 48.74 -24.54
N MET A 28 14.80 49.45 -23.50
CA MET A 28 15.16 50.86 -23.57
C MET A 28 16.34 51.10 -24.53
N VAL A 29 17.35 50.22 -24.50
CA VAL A 29 18.48 50.25 -25.44
C VAL A 29 18.00 49.98 -26.88
N GLN A 30 17.02 49.09 -27.08
CA GLN A 30 16.42 48.83 -28.40
C GLN A 30 15.67 50.03 -28.97
N VAL A 31 14.87 50.70 -28.14
CA VAL A 31 14.10 51.91 -28.53
C VAL A 31 15.04 53.03 -28.96
N GLN A 32 16.19 53.14 -28.29
CA GLN A 32 17.18 54.19 -28.56
C GLN A 32 18.07 53.89 -29.78
N ALA A 33 18.26 52.61 -30.14
CA ALA A 33 19.14 52.20 -31.23
C ALA A 33 18.47 52.01 -32.61
N ARG A 34 17.12 51.94 -32.71
CA ARG A 34 16.36 51.72 -33.98
C ARG A 34 16.88 50.55 -34.84
N ILE A 35 17.27 49.43 -34.22
CA ILE A 35 17.85 48.26 -34.92
C ILE A 35 16.75 47.22 -35.24
N SER A 36 16.74 46.72 -36.48
CA SER A 36 15.83 45.67 -36.97
C SER A 36 16.15 44.27 -36.39
N PHE A 37 15.15 43.38 -36.35
CA PHE A 37 15.23 42.01 -35.82
C PHE A 37 16.20 41.14 -36.64
N ASP A 38 17.45 40.99 -36.18
CA ASP A 38 18.43 40.10 -36.79
C ASP A 38 18.77 38.90 -35.90
N SER A 39 19.27 37.83 -36.52
CA SER A 39 19.57 36.50 -35.95
C SER A 39 20.38 36.54 -34.65
N TYR A 40 21.29 37.52 -34.54
CA TYR A 40 22.15 37.76 -33.37
C TYR A 40 21.37 38.17 -32.11
N GLN A 41 20.25 38.90 -32.24
CA GLN A 41 19.45 39.31 -31.08
C GLN A 41 18.73 38.12 -30.44
N ARG A 42 18.26 37.14 -31.24
CA ARG A 42 17.64 35.92 -30.68
C ARG A 42 18.64 35.12 -29.84
N LEU A 43 19.90 35.07 -30.27
CA LEU A 43 20.98 34.43 -29.51
C LEU A 43 21.28 35.17 -28.21
N LEU A 44 21.25 36.51 -28.22
CA LEU A 44 21.44 37.33 -27.02
C LEU A 44 20.27 37.17 -26.04
N TYR A 45 19.02 37.21 -26.51
CA TYR A 45 17.85 36.96 -25.67
C TYR A 45 17.84 35.55 -25.09
N PHE A 46 18.20 34.56 -25.90
CA PHE A 46 18.37 33.18 -25.43
C PHE A 46 19.48 33.08 -24.39
N GLY A 47 20.63 33.73 -24.61
CA GLY A 47 21.75 33.77 -23.68
C GLY A 47 21.38 34.44 -22.35
N VAL A 48 20.68 35.57 -22.38
CA VAL A 48 20.19 36.25 -21.16
C VAL A 48 19.15 35.39 -20.46
N ALA A 49 18.14 34.88 -21.17
CA ALA A 49 17.13 34.01 -20.58
C ALA A 49 17.74 32.74 -19.95
N LEU A 50 18.71 32.12 -20.62
CA LEU A 50 19.43 30.95 -20.11
C LEU A 50 20.27 31.32 -18.88
N THR A 51 20.98 32.45 -18.91
CA THR A 51 21.80 32.92 -17.78
C THR A 51 20.91 33.25 -16.58
N THR A 52 19.79 33.92 -16.79
CA THR A 52 18.78 34.21 -15.77
C THR A 52 18.15 32.94 -15.23
N LEU A 53 17.82 31.96 -16.07
CA LEU A 53 17.30 30.65 -15.65
C LEU A 53 18.34 29.90 -14.80
N CYS A 54 19.60 29.91 -15.21
CA CYS A 54 20.72 29.31 -14.47
C CYS A 54 20.96 30.00 -13.13
N LEU A 55 20.87 31.33 -13.06
CA LEU A 55 21.00 32.09 -11.81
C LEU A 55 19.80 31.89 -10.87
N ALA A 56 18.58 31.88 -11.42
CA ALA A 56 17.36 31.61 -10.66
C ALA A 56 17.28 30.17 -10.16
N SER A 57 17.90 29.24 -10.90
CA SER A 57 17.98 27.81 -10.56
C SER A 57 19.34 27.42 -9.96
N TRP A 58 20.21 28.38 -9.64
CA TRP A 58 21.60 28.11 -9.24
C TRP A 58 21.66 27.19 -8.03
N ASP A 59 20.82 27.43 -7.01
CA ASP A 59 20.78 26.58 -5.81
C ASP A 59 20.36 25.13 -6.13
N LYS A 60 19.58 24.91 -7.20
CA LYS A 60 19.19 23.56 -7.68
C LYS A 60 20.26 22.91 -8.57
N ILE A 61 21.11 23.71 -9.21
CA ILE A 61 22.12 23.26 -10.19
C ILE A 61 23.50 23.09 -9.53
N GLN A 62 23.83 23.93 -8.55
CA GLN A 62 25.12 23.95 -7.85
C GLN A 62 25.41 22.61 -7.17
N THR A 63 24.44 22.03 -6.44
CA THR A 63 24.65 20.76 -5.72
C THR A 63 24.92 19.59 -6.69
N PRO A 64 24.13 19.38 -7.77
CA PRO A 64 24.49 18.41 -8.81
C PRO A 64 25.86 18.67 -9.45
N ILE A 65 26.23 19.93 -9.75
CA ILE A 65 27.54 20.26 -10.34
C ILE A 65 28.68 19.96 -9.38
N GLN A 66 28.56 20.29 -8.08
CA GLN A 66 29.57 19.97 -7.08
C GLN A 66 29.71 18.46 -6.89
N PHE A 67 28.60 17.73 -6.94
CA PHE A 67 28.61 16.27 -6.95
C PHE A 67 29.35 15.74 -8.18
N MET A 68 28.97 16.18 -9.39
CA MET A 68 29.67 15.81 -10.64
C MET A 68 31.16 16.18 -10.59
N TYR A 69 31.51 17.35 -10.06
CA TYR A 69 32.90 17.76 -9.91
C TYR A 69 33.68 16.82 -8.99
N SER A 70 33.07 16.45 -7.86
CA SER A 70 33.65 15.48 -6.93
C SER A 70 33.85 14.12 -7.56
N CYS A 71 32.90 13.66 -8.40
CA CYS A 71 32.96 12.36 -9.06
C CYS A 71 33.94 12.28 -10.24
N PHE A 72 34.06 13.34 -11.06
CA PHE A 72 34.84 13.28 -12.31
C PHE A 72 36.22 13.95 -12.24
N PHE A 73 36.38 14.97 -11.40
CA PHE A 73 37.54 15.86 -11.48
C PHE A 73 38.40 15.84 -10.20
N LYS A 74 37.86 15.41 -9.06
CA LYS A 74 38.66 15.23 -7.84
C LYS A 74 39.37 13.87 -7.89
N ARG A 75 40.70 13.87 -7.90
CA ARG A 75 41.49 12.63 -7.79
C ARG A 75 41.29 12.03 -6.40
N ILE A 76 40.70 10.84 -6.32
CA ILE A 76 40.71 10.02 -5.10
C ILE A 76 42.11 9.43 -4.98
N GLY A 77 42.87 9.86 -3.96
CA GLY A 77 44.23 9.41 -3.71
C GLY A 77 44.30 8.56 -2.45
N GLY A 78 44.94 7.39 -2.53
CA GLY A 78 45.15 6.49 -1.38
C GLY A 78 45.42 5.05 -1.81
N HIS A 79 46.31 4.34 -1.11
CA HIS A 79 46.63 2.93 -1.39
C HIS A 79 45.65 1.96 -0.73
N ASP A 80 44.93 2.37 0.33
CA ASP A 80 43.96 1.56 1.09
C ASP A 80 42.55 2.19 1.10
N GLN A 81 41.52 1.42 1.47
CA GLN A 81 40.12 1.86 1.43
C GLN A 81 39.84 3.05 2.36
N GLN A 82 40.44 3.06 3.55
CA GLN A 82 40.25 4.11 4.55
C GLN A 82 40.79 5.46 4.07
N SER A 83 42.00 5.50 3.52
CA SER A 83 42.57 6.75 2.97
C SER A 83 41.76 7.29 1.80
N ARG A 84 41.24 6.40 0.93
CA ARG A 84 40.34 6.80 -0.16
C ARG A 84 39.06 7.46 0.37
N LEU A 85 38.36 6.83 1.32
CA LEU A 85 37.13 7.37 1.91
C LEU A 85 37.38 8.70 2.66
N GLU A 86 38.46 8.79 3.44
CA GLU A 86 38.83 10.04 4.13
C GLU A 86 39.12 11.15 3.11
N SER A 87 39.88 10.88 2.04
CA SER A 87 40.16 11.88 0.98
C SER A 87 38.88 12.37 0.28
N PHE A 88 37.86 11.50 0.20
CA PHE A 88 36.58 11.83 -0.39
C PHE A 88 35.74 12.72 0.54
N TYR A 89 35.69 12.40 1.84
CA TYR A 89 34.77 13.04 2.80
C TYR A 89 35.35 14.22 3.59
N GLN A 90 36.67 14.29 3.81
CA GLN A 90 37.29 15.24 4.74
C GLN A 90 36.90 16.71 4.42
N ASP A 91 36.88 17.09 3.14
CA ASP A 91 36.51 18.44 2.70
C ASP A 91 35.00 18.75 2.80
N GLN A 92 34.16 17.72 2.93
CA GLN A 92 32.71 17.82 2.92
C GLN A 92 32.08 17.52 4.28
N ALA A 93 32.83 17.01 5.26
CA ALA A 93 32.32 16.48 6.53
C ALA A 93 31.38 17.46 7.27
N GLN A 94 31.69 18.77 7.27
CA GLN A 94 30.88 19.79 7.95
C GLN A 94 29.57 20.14 7.23
N ILE A 95 29.52 19.98 5.90
CA ILE A 95 28.34 20.29 5.07
C ILE A 95 27.61 19.04 4.60
N TYR A 96 28.07 17.87 5.00
CA TYR A 96 27.65 16.55 4.52
C TYR A 96 26.13 16.37 4.58
N ASP A 97 25.52 16.68 5.72
CA ASP A 97 24.08 16.49 5.93
C ASP A 97 23.24 17.41 5.03
N ASN A 98 23.67 18.67 4.88
CA ASN A 98 22.95 19.69 4.11
C ASN A 98 23.06 19.47 2.59
N SER A 99 24.17 18.90 2.12
CA SER A 99 24.40 18.63 0.70
C SER A 99 23.81 17.30 0.22
N ARG A 100 23.67 16.30 1.11
CA ARG A 100 23.29 14.93 0.75
C ARG A 100 21.82 14.55 0.94
N GLY A 101 21.00 15.37 1.63
CA GLY A 101 19.59 15.04 1.89
C GLY A 101 18.71 14.82 0.65
N SER A 102 19.03 15.49 -0.47
CA SER A 102 18.34 15.33 -1.76
C SER A 102 18.80 14.10 -2.54
N LEU A 103 20.05 13.67 -2.34
CA LEU A 103 20.67 12.51 -2.98
C LEU A 103 20.35 11.19 -2.24
N LEU A 104 20.47 11.18 -0.92
CA LEU A 104 20.34 10.00 -0.05
C LEU A 104 18.89 9.85 0.44
N ARG A 105 17.99 9.51 -0.50
CA ARG A 105 16.56 9.28 -0.23
C ARG A 105 16.35 7.97 0.53
N GLY A 106 15.15 7.73 1.07
CA GLY A 106 14.82 6.47 1.73
C GLY A 106 15.39 6.26 3.14
N ARG A 107 16.41 6.99 3.60
CA ARG A 107 16.94 6.85 4.98
C ARG A 107 15.86 7.05 6.05
N GLN A 108 15.06 8.11 5.93
CA GLN A 108 13.94 8.34 6.86
C GLN A 108 12.92 7.22 6.79
N THR A 109 12.62 6.70 5.59
CA THR A 109 11.70 5.58 5.40
C THR A 109 12.22 4.33 6.09
N MET A 110 13.49 3.98 5.90
CA MET A 110 14.14 2.85 6.58
C MET A 110 14.04 2.99 8.10
N LEU A 111 14.41 4.15 8.65
CA LEU A 111 14.38 4.40 10.09
C LEU A 111 12.95 4.34 10.67
N LYS A 112 11.96 4.91 9.97
CA LYS A 112 10.54 4.82 10.35
C LYS A 112 10.06 3.37 10.41
N LEU A 113 10.39 2.56 9.39
CA LEU A 113 10.02 1.15 9.36
C LEU A 113 10.69 0.35 10.48
N CYS A 114 11.98 0.60 10.75
CA CYS A 114 12.69 -0.03 11.87
C CYS A 114 12.06 0.37 13.21
N ALA A 115 11.79 1.67 13.41
CA ALA A 115 11.18 2.18 14.62
C ALA A 115 9.78 1.61 14.86
N ALA A 116 8.93 1.56 13.83
CA ALA A 116 7.60 0.97 13.90
C ALA A 116 7.67 -0.53 14.28
N GLN A 117 8.60 -1.27 13.67
CA GLN A 117 8.78 -2.69 13.96
C GLN A 117 9.26 -2.94 15.39
N ILE A 118 10.22 -2.17 15.89
CA ILE A 118 10.73 -2.30 17.27
C ILE A 118 9.64 -1.92 18.29
N LYS A 119 8.89 -0.84 18.05
CA LYS A 119 7.77 -0.46 18.92
C LYS A 119 6.75 -1.57 19.04
N GLU A 120 6.41 -2.19 17.92
CA GLU A 120 5.47 -3.32 17.90
C GLU A 120 6.04 -4.54 18.64
N GLN A 121 7.31 -4.87 18.43
CA GLN A 121 7.97 -5.98 19.15
C GLN A 121 8.01 -5.75 20.68
N LEU A 122 8.25 -4.50 21.12
CA LEU A 122 8.21 -4.13 22.53
C LEU A 122 6.78 -4.19 23.09
N ALA A 123 5.79 -3.69 22.34
CA ALA A 123 4.39 -3.66 22.76
C ALA A 123 3.77 -5.06 22.89
N THR A 124 4.14 -5.97 21.99
CA THR A 124 3.67 -7.37 21.99
C THR A 124 4.50 -8.30 22.89
N GLY A 125 5.60 -7.80 23.47
CA GLY A 125 6.48 -8.59 24.33
C GLY A 125 7.40 -9.57 23.59
N ILE A 126 7.42 -9.55 22.24
CA ILE A 126 8.41 -10.29 21.42
C ILE A 126 9.83 -9.86 21.82
N MET A 127 10.04 -8.57 22.06
CA MET A 127 11.27 -8.02 22.58
C MET A 127 11.05 -7.57 24.02
N GLN A 128 11.69 -8.23 24.98
CA GLN A 128 11.48 -7.96 26.41
C GLN A 128 12.43 -6.89 26.98
N LYS A 129 13.59 -6.70 26.34
CA LYS A 129 14.64 -5.77 26.79
C LYS A 129 14.82 -4.64 25.80
N LYS A 130 15.40 -3.52 26.26
CA LYS A 130 15.80 -2.44 25.36
C LYS A 130 16.81 -2.97 24.34
N PRO A 131 16.61 -2.76 23.03
CA PRO A 131 17.52 -3.31 22.04
C PRO A 131 18.88 -2.59 22.07
N ILE A 132 19.92 -3.33 21.69
CA ILE A 132 21.18 -2.75 21.25
C ILE A 132 21.06 -2.42 19.76
N TRP A 133 21.45 -1.20 19.37
CA TRP A 133 21.44 -0.74 17.99
C TRP A 133 22.87 -0.50 17.49
N ILE A 134 23.21 -1.08 16.33
CA ILE A 134 24.44 -0.79 15.59
C ILE A 134 24.10 -0.07 14.28
N ASP A 135 24.69 1.11 14.06
CA ASP A 135 24.61 1.84 12.79
C ASP A 135 25.95 1.72 12.04
N LEU A 136 25.97 0.85 11.02
CA LEU A 136 27.17 0.54 10.22
C LEU A 136 27.29 1.52 9.05
N GLY A 137 28.46 2.14 8.92
CA GLY A 137 28.67 3.27 8.01
C GLY A 137 27.85 4.48 8.44
N GLY A 138 27.76 4.74 9.75
CA GLY A 138 26.88 5.78 10.31
C GLY A 138 27.34 7.21 10.05
N GLY A 139 28.54 7.41 9.49
CA GLY A 139 29.07 8.69 9.08
C GLY A 139 29.03 9.75 10.17
N THR A 140 28.34 10.86 9.90
CA THR A 140 28.20 12.01 10.81
C THR A 140 27.24 11.78 11.99
N GLY A 141 26.64 10.60 12.10
CA GLY A 141 25.64 10.27 13.14
C GLY A 141 24.21 10.73 12.82
N TRP A 142 23.94 11.10 11.57
CA TRP A 142 22.64 11.62 11.14
C TRP A 142 21.48 10.63 11.36
N ASN A 143 21.72 9.32 11.15
CA ASN A 143 20.69 8.30 11.35
C ASN A 143 20.25 8.23 12.82
N ILE A 144 21.22 8.25 13.75
CA ILE A 144 20.96 8.24 15.21
C ILE A 144 20.18 9.47 15.61
N GLU A 145 20.55 10.66 15.12
CA GLU A 145 19.79 11.87 15.42
C GLU A 145 18.38 11.84 14.84
N THR A 146 18.22 11.33 13.62
CA THR A 146 16.91 11.26 12.96
C THR A 146 16.02 10.21 13.64
N MET A 147 16.57 9.07 14.04
CA MET A 147 15.86 8.00 14.74
C MET A 147 15.27 8.50 16.06
N HIS A 148 15.96 9.39 16.78
CA HIS A 148 15.44 9.96 18.03
C HIS A 148 14.03 10.56 17.90
N ALA A 149 13.69 11.11 16.72
CA ALA A 149 12.35 11.65 16.45
C ALA A 149 11.27 10.56 16.28
N PHE A 150 11.66 9.34 15.93
CA PHE A 150 10.74 8.21 15.72
C PHE A 150 10.73 7.25 16.91
N LEU A 151 11.89 6.93 17.46
CA LEU A 151 12.10 6.11 18.64
C LEU A 151 13.22 6.75 19.48
N PRO A 152 12.92 7.31 20.67
CA PRO A 152 13.91 8.02 21.47
C PRO A 152 15.15 7.18 21.75
N VAL A 153 16.30 7.83 21.78
CA VAL A 153 17.62 7.20 22.04
C VAL A 153 17.64 6.43 23.36
N ASP A 154 16.91 6.88 24.38
CA ASP A 154 16.80 6.19 25.67
C ASP A 154 15.98 4.88 25.62
N SER A 155 15.31 4.61 24.50
CA SER A 155 14.63 3.33 24.25
C SER A 155 15.61 2.21 23.94
N PHE A 156 16.86 2.54 23.61
CA PHE A 156 17.93 1.60 23.34
C PHE A 156 18.80 1.42 24.59
N GLU A 157 19.23 0.19 24.84
CA GLU A 157 20.21 -0.10 25.90
C GLU A 157 21.54 0.60 25.57
N LYS A 158 21.96 0.42 24.31
CA LYS A 158 23.19 0.99 23.78
C LYS A 158 23.06 1.21 22.28
N ILE A 159 23.66 2.29 21.79
CA ILE A 159 23.78 2.61 20.37
C ILE A 159 25.26 2.69 20.01
N ILE A 160 25.65 1.99 18.94
CA ILE A 160 27.04 1.91 18.49
C ILE A 160 27.08 2.37 17.03
N LEU A 161 27.75 3.48 16.78
CA LEU A 161 28.07 3.94 15.44
C LEU A 161 29.43 3.35 15.04
N VAL A 162 29.49 2.65 13.92
CA VAL A 162 30.74 2.15 13.33
C VAL A 162 30.95 2.82 11.98
N ASP A 163 32.09 3.46 11.79
CA ASP A 163 32.48 4.05 10.49
C ASP A 163 33.99 3.96 10.31
N LEU A 164 34.45 3.84 9.06
CA LEU A 164 35.87 3.75 8.75
C LEU A 164 36.54 5.13 8.69
N THR A 165 35.77 6.21 8.60
CA THR A 165 36.24 7.57 8.29
C THR A 165 36.45 8.41 9.55
N PRO A 166 37.70 8.76 9.93
CA PRO A 166 37.97 9.51 11.16
C PRO A 166 37.31 10.90 11.21
N SER A 167 37.28 11.62 10.09
CA SER A 167 36.66 12.96 10.03
C SER A 167 35.16 12.92 10.32
N LEU A 168 34.44 11.93 9.78
CA LEU A 168 33.01 11.74 10.02
C LEU A 168 32.74 11.28 11.46
N CYS A 169 33.55 10.35 11.98
CA CYS A 169 33.47 9.90 13.38
C CYS A 169 33.61 11.07 14.36
N LYS A 170 34.53 12.00 14.09
CA LYS A 170 34.72 13.20 14.93
C LYS A 170 33.47 14.08 14.95
N VAL A 171 32.85 14.32 13.79
CA VAL A 171 31.58 15.06 13.69
C VAL A 171 30.47 14.36 14.47
N ALA A 172 30.38 13.03 14.40
CA ALA A 172 29.39 12.27 15.15
C ALA A 172 29.60 12.39 16.67
N GLN A 173 30.85 12.28 17.15
CA GLN A 173 31.19 12.45 18.56
C GLN A 173 30.80 13.84 19.07
N GLU A 174 31.17 14.90 18.35
CA GLU A 174 30.80 16.28 18.69
C GLU A 174 29.27 16.47 18.71
N ARG A 175 28.55 15.87 17.75
CA ARG A 175 27.08 15.89 17.69
C ARG A 175 26.46 15.26 18.93
N PHE A 176 26.90 14.05 19.30
CA PHE A 176 26.33 13.31 20.43
C PHE A 176 26.68 13.96 21.77
N LEU A 177 27.89 14.49 21.92
CA LEU A 177 28.29 15.28 23.08
C LEU A 177 27.42 16.52 23.25
N LYS A 178 27.15 17.25 22.16
CA LYS A 178 26.27 18.44 22.17
C LYS A 178 24.83 18.11 22.55
N LYS A 179 24.34 16.91 22.19
CA LYS A 179 22.99 16.41 22.55
C LYS A 179 22.94 15.81 23.96
N GLY A 180 24.08 15.56 24.58
CA GLY A 180 24.16 14.97 25.92
C GLY A 180 23.81 13.48 25.98
N TRP A 181 23.87 12.75 24.86
CA TRP A 181 23.56 11.32 24.83
C TRP A 181 24.71 10.50 25.39
N LYS A 182 24.41 9.66 26.40
CA LYS A 182 25.41 8.88 27.15
C LYS A 182 25.47 7.40 26.77
N ASN A 183 24.42 6.88 26.14
CA ASN A 183 24.32 5.50 25.68
C ASN A 183 24.75 5.32 24.22
N VAL A 184 25.46 6.31 23.64
CA VAL A 184 25.93 6.28 22.24
C VAL A 184 27.45 6.21 22.22
N THR A 185 28.01 5.25 21.49
CA THR A 185 29.46 5.07 21.31
C THR A 185 29.83 5.15 19.84
N VAL A 186 30.90 5.86 19.51
CA VAL A 186 31.43 5.97 18.14
C VAL A 186 32.73 5.17 18.03
N LEU A 187 32.76 4.22 17.09
CA LEU A 187 33.92 3.37 16.80
C LEU A 187 34.42 3.66 15.38
N CYS A 188 35.63 4.22 15.30
CA CYS A 188 36.31 4.44 14.02
C CYS A 188 37.04 3.15 13.60
N GLN A 189 36.30 2.16 13.12
CA GLN A 189 36.78 0.80 12.82
C GLN A 189 36.10 0.24 11.57
N ASP A 190 36.67 -0.83 11.01
CA ASP A 190 36.09 -1.53 9.87
C ASP A 190 34.84 -2.34 10.27
N ALA A 191 33.80 -2.29 9.44
CA ALA A 191 32.50 -2.89 9.73
C ALA A 191 32.52 -4.43 9.83
N SER A 192 33.50 -5.10 9.21
CA SER A 192 33.63 -6.57 9.27
C SER A 192 34.38 -7.06 10.51
N THR A 193 35.22 -6.21 11.11
CA THR A 193 36.15 -6.62 12.19
C THR A 193 36.05 -5.81 13.48
N PHE A 194 35.11 -4.85 13.56
CA PHE A 194 35.01 -3.99 14.73
C PHE A 194 34.81 -4.76 16.05
N GLN A 195 35.39 -4.23 17.12
CA GLN A 195 35.33 -4.76 18.47
C GLN A 195 34.79 -3.71 19.44
N VAL A 196 34.03 -4.18 20.43
CA VAL A 196 33.38 -3.32 21.42
C VAL A 196 34.02 -3.60 22.79
N PRO A 197 34.35 -2.57 23.59
CA PRO A 197 35.09 -2.75 24.85
C PRO A 197 34.40 -3.61 25.92
N GLU A 198 33.08 -3.74 25.86
CA GLU A 198 32.23 -4.31 26.92
C GLU A 198 31.86 -5.79 26.70
N GLY A 199 32.61 -6.50 25.84
CA GLY A 199 32.43 -7.93 25.59
C GLY A 199 31.67 -8.27 24.30
N SER A 200 31.34 -9.56 24.13
CA SER A 200 30.80 -10.11 22.88
C SER A 200 29.36 -9.69 22.60
N LEU A 201 29.08 -9.08 21.44
CA LEU A 201 27.72 -8.69 21.02
C LEU A 201 26.97 -9.78 20.23
N GLU A 202 27.59 -10.96 20.05
CA GLU A 202 27.02 -12.04 19.26
C GLU A 202 25.64 -12.48 19.81
N GLY A 203 24.64 -12.52 18.92
CA GLY A 203 23.27 -12.91 19.26
C GLY A 203 22.53 -11.93 20.17
N ARG A 204 23.01 -10.69 20.38
CA ARG A 204 22.40 -9.72 21.33
C ARG A 204 21.89 -8.44 20.68
N VAL A 205 22.17 -8.22 19.40
CA VAL A 205 21.82 -6.97 18.72
C VAL A 205 20.37 -7.01 18.25
N GLY A 206 19.58 -6.02 18.65
CA GLY A 206 18.16 -5.91 18.28
C GLY A 206 17.94 -5.17 16.97
N LEU A 207 18.85 -4.24 16.63
CA LEU A 207 18.78 -3.47 15.38
C LEU A 207 20.17 -3.30 14.77
N VAL A 208 20.28 -3.58 13.47
CA VAL A 208 21.40 -3.11 12.64
C VAL A 208 20.85 -2.20 11.55
N THR A 209 21.45 -1.03 11.34
CA THR A 209 21.15 -0.17 10.19
C THR A 209 22.37 -0.03 9.29
N VAL A 210 22.14 -0.07 7.98
CA VAL A 210 23.17 0.15 6.95
C VAL A 210 22.60 1.11 5.92
N SER A 211 23.16 2.32 5.84
CA SER A 211 22.60 3.39 5.00
C SER A 211 23.63 3.93 4.03
N TYR A 212 23.51 3.57 2.75
CA TYR A 212 24.39 4.00 1.67
C TYR A 212 25.86 3.69 1.92
N ALA A 213 26.11 2.56 2.60
CA ALA A 213 27.42 2.12 3.02
C ALA A 213 27.81 0.76 2.43
N LEU A 214 26.85 -0.15 2.21
CA LEU A 214 27.13 -1.50 1.70
C LEU A 214 27.69 -1.44 0.27
N SER A 215 27.23 -0.50 -0.54
CA SER A 215 27.76 -0.22 -1.88
C SER A 215 29.19 0.34 -1.87
N MET A 216 29.67 0.87 -0.73
CA MET A 216 31.03 1.40 -0.55
C MET A 216 32.00 0.40 0.10
N MET A 217 31.49 -0.74 0.56
CA MET A 217 32.30 -1.80 1.16
C MET A 217 32.80 -2.74 0.07
N ASP A 218 34.12 -2.86 -0.06
CA ASP A 218 34.78 -3.77 -1.00
C ASP A 218 34.43 -5.23 -0.63
N ASP A 219 34.71 -5.62 0.61
CA ASP A 219 34.44 -6.95 1.17
C ASP A 219 33.10 -7.03 1.93
N TYR A 220 31.99 -6.95 1.19
CA TYR A 220 30.65 -6.96 1.79
C TYR A 220 30.21 -8.33 2.34
N HIS A 221 30.79 -9.45 1.89
CA HIS A 221 30.42 -10.78 2.37
C HIS A 221 30.71 -10.96 3.88
N PRO A 222 31.95 -10.71 4.37
CA PRO A 222 32.24 -10.70 5.80
C PRO A 222 31.35 -9.76 6.61
N VAL A 223 31.01 -8.58 6.08
CA VAL A 223 30.12 -7.63 6.77
C VAL A 223 28.71 -8.23 6.94
N VAL A 224 28.14 -8.79 5.88
CA VAL A 224 26.80 -9.41 5.93
C VAL A 224 26.78 -10.63 6.87
N ASP A 225 27.84 -11.45 6.85
CA ASP A 225 27.97 -12.61 7.75
C ASP A 225 28.15 -12.19 9.21
N ARG A 226 28.89 -11.10 9.46
CA ARG A 226 29.06 -10.50 10.78
C ARG A 226 27.75 -9.94 11.32
N ILE A 227 26.97 -9.25 10.50
CA ILE A 227 25.63 -8.78 10.90
C ILE A 227 24.78 -9.97 11.35
N GLN A 228 24.82 -11.08 10.62
CA GLN A 228 24.04 -12.26 10.96
C GLN A 228 24.43 -12.86 12.32
N SER A 229 25.72 -12.87 12.65
CA SER A 229 26.18 -13.40 13.94
C SER A 229 25.78 -12.48 15.12
N LEU A 230 25.76 -11.16 14.89
CA LEU A 230 25.42 -10.16 15.90
C LEU A 230 23.92 -10.13 16.26
N LEU A 231 23.03 -10.40 15.31
CA LEU A 231 21.59 -10.29 15.50
C LEU A 231 21.06 -11.30 16.53
N SER A 232 20.28 -10.78 17.47
CA SER A 232 19.38 -11.58 18.32
C SER A 232 18.31 -12.30 17.49
N PRO A 233 17.68 -13.37 18.01
CA PRO A 233 16.59 -14.07 17.31
C PRO A 233 15.46 -13.14 16.84
N GLU A 234 15.08 -12.17 17.66
CA GLU A 234 14.07 -11.14 17.38
C GLU A 234 14.61 -9.94 16.59
N GLY A 235 15.93 -9.88 16.40
CA GLY A 235 16.64 -8.75 15.81
C GLY A 235 16.29 -8.50 14.35
N ILE A 236 16.32 -7.22 13.97
CA ILE A 236 16.03 -6.76 12.61
C ILE A 236 17.20 -5.98 12.01
N ILE A 237 17.25 -5.97 10.68
CA ILE A 237 18.21 -5.19 9.92
C ILE A 237 17.48 -4.27 8.94
N GLY A 238 17.78 -2.96 8.99
CA GLY A 238 17.36 -1.98 8.00
C GLY A 238 18.50 -1.65 7.03
N VAL A 239 18.26 -1.78 5.74
CA VAL A 239 19.21 -1.37 4.69
C VAL A 239 18.56 -0.38 3.73
N VAL A 240 19.26 0.69 3.43
CA VAL A 240 18.97 1.59 2.31
C VAL A 240 20.23 1.76 1.50
N ASP A 241 20.18 1.47 0.21
CA ASP A 241 21.35 1.64 -0.65
C ASP A 241 20.97 1.83 -2.13
N PHE A 242 21.94 2.28 -2.92
CA PHE A 242 21.87 2.25 -4.36
C PHE A 242 22.06 0.83 -4.88
N TYR A 243 21.48 0.53 -6.03
CA TYR A 243 21.62 -0.79 -6.65
C TYR A 243 21.42 -0.72 -8.16
N VAL A 244 22.00 -1.64 -8.91
CA VAL A 244 21.52 -1.98 -10.26
C VAL A 244 21.06 -3.43 -10.28
N SER A 245 19.96 -3.72 -10.99
CA SER A 245 19.47 -5.10 -11.09
C SER A 245 20.34 -5.92 -12.05
N GLY A 246 20.42 -7.23 -11.79
CA GLY A 246 20.96 -8.19 -12.76
C GLY A 246 20.16 -8.22 -14.06
N ARG A 247 20.71 -8.84 -15.11
CA ARG A 247 19.95 -9.13 -16.34
C ARG A 247 18.86 -10.16 -16.07
N SER A 248 19.18 -11.15 -15.26
CA SER A 248 18.25 -12.19 -14.80
C SER A 248 17.72 -11.83 -13.43
N SER A 249 16.51 -12.32 -13.12
CA SER A 249 15.95 -12.22 -11.78
C SER A 249 16.82 -12.96 -10.76
N ALA A 250 17.06 -12.34 -9.62
CA ALA A 250 17.76 -12.99 -8.52
C ALA A 250 16.92 -14.16 -7.97
N PRO A 251 17.54 -15.24 -7.46
CA PRO A 251 16.81 -16.32 -6.80
C PRO A 251 15.90 -15.79 -5.67
N ALA A 252 16.37 -14.77 -4.95
CA ALA A 252 15.62 -14.10 -3.89
C ALA A 252 14.31 -13.44 -4.35
N GLU A 253 14.15 -13.11 -5.64
CA GLU A 253 12.90 -12.57 -6.18
C GLU A 253 11.74 -13.58 -6.11
N LYS A 254 12.03 -14.88 -5.94
CA LYS A 254 10.98 -15.90 -5.77
C LYS A 254 10.31 -15.86 -4.40
N TRP A 255 10.99 -15.36 -3.37
CA TRP A 255 10.51 -15.37 -1.98
C TRP A 255 10.48 -13.97 -1.33
N SER A 256 11.13 -12.98 -1.95
CA SER A 256 11.08 -11.57 -1.56
C SER A 256 10.15 -10.79 -2.48
N PRO A 257 9.17 -10.03 -1.94
CA PRO A 257 8.27 -9.16 -2.70
C PRO A 257 9.00 -8.01 -3.39
N GLN A 258 9.00 -7.99 -4.73
CA GLN A 258 9.82 -7.07 -5.52
C GLN A 258 9.01 -6.36 -6.60
N GLN A 259 8.33 -5.26 -6.28
CA GLN A 259 7.82 -4.34 -7.30
C GLN A 259 8.92 -3.37 -7.74
N ASN A 260 8.98 -3.06 -9.04
CA ASN A 260 9.90 -2.06 -9.61
C ASN A 260 11.41 -2.30 -9.32
N ARG A 261 11.82 -3.55 -9.07
CA ARG A 261 13.23 -3.91 -8.86
C ARG A 261 14.04 -3.78 -10.15
N GLN A 262 13.52 -4.29 -11.26
CA GLN A 262 14.28 -4.40 -12.50
C GLN A 262 14.63 -3.05 -13.12
N CYS A 263 15.89 -2.91 -13.53
CA CYS A 263 16.42 -1.75 -14.25
C CYS A 263 16.46 -2.05 -15.76
N ASN A 264 16.17 -1.03 -16.57
CA ASN A 264 16.41 -1.13 -18.01
C ASN A 264 17.92 -1.18 -18.31
N TRP A 265 18.27 -1.58 -19.54
CA TRP A 265 19.66 -1.75 -19.98
C TRP A 265 20.50 -0.49 -19.73
N PHE A 266 19.99 0.67 -20.14
CA PHE A 266 20.71 1.95 -19.98
C PHE A 266 20.99 2.26 -18.51
N THR A 267 19.97 2.19 -17.65
CA THR A 267 20.07 2.48 -16.21
C THR A 267 21.09 1.56 -15.54
N ARG A 268 21.10 0.27 -15.91
CA ARG A 268 22.05 -0.72 -15.37
C ARG A 268 23.49 -0.33 -15.67
N HIS A 269 23.80 -0.06 -16.93
CA HIS A 269 25.18 0.20 -17.35
C HIS A 269 25.65 1.60 -16.99
N PHE A 270 24.80 2.61 -17.17
CA PHE A 270 25.12 4.01 -16.89
C PHE A 270 25.49 4.20 -15.42
N TRP A 271 24.63 3.76 -14.49
CA TRP A 271 24.89 3.98 -13.06
C TRP A 271 26.02 3.12 -12.52
N GLN A 272 26.17 1.90 -13.02
CA GLN A 272 27.31 1.07 -12.64
C GLN A 272 28.62 1.77 -13.02
N ALA A 273 28.77 2.22 -14.27
CA ALA A 273 29.96 2.92 -14.73
C ALA A 273 30.18 4.25 -14.00
N TRP A 274 29.10 5.01 -13.74
CA TRP A 274 29.18 6.29 -13.05
C TRP A 274 29.73 6.16 -11.63
N PHE A 275 29.18 5.22 -10.85
CA PHE A 275 29.56 5.03 -9.44
C PHE A 275 30.91 4.33 -9.29
N GLU A 276 31.31 3.52 -10.28
CA GLU A 276 32.63 2.89 -10.30
C GLU A 276 33.77 3.92 -10.37
N LEU A 277 33.55 5.11 -10.94
CA LEU A 277 34.50 6.22 -10.92
C LEU A 277 34.86 6.69 -9.50
N ASP A 278 33.93 6.50 -8.55
CA ASP A 278 34.10 6.82 -7.14
C ASP A 278 34.44 5.58 -6.28
N HIS A 279 34.75 4.44 -6.90
CA HIS A 279 34.90 3.13 -6.24
C HIS A 279 33.66 2.68 -5.46
N ILE A 280 32.46 3.08 -5.92
CA ILE A 280 31.19 2.63 -5.35
C ILE A 280 30.61 1.55 -6.26
N HIS A 281 30.33 0.39 -5.68
CA HIS A 281 29.96 -0.80 -6.43
C HIS A 281 28.47 -1.12 -6.32
N LEU A 282 27.71 -0.81 -7.37
CA LEU A 282 26.26 -1.02 -7.43
C LEU A 282 25.83 -2.43 -7.85
N GLY A 283 26.78 -3.34 -8.05
CA GLY A 283 26.52 -4.68 -8.58
C GLY A 283 25.44 -5.44 -7.78
N PRO A 284 24.59 -6.24 -8.43
CA PRO A 284 23.42 -6.87 -7.81
C PRO A 284 23.77 -7.83 -6.65
N GLY A 285 24.97 -8.43 -6.68
CA GLY A 285 25.41 -9.44 -5.71
C GLY A 285 25.33 -8.99 -4.24
N ARG A 286 25.51 -7.70 -3.96
CA ARG A 286 25.39 -7.15 -2.59
C ARG A 286 24.01 -7.37 -1.99
N ARG A 287 22.99 -6.97 -2.76
CA ARG A 287 21.59 -7.13 -2.36
C ARG A 287 21.16 -8.59 -2.40
N ASP A 288 21.62 -9.33 -3.41
CA ASP A 288 21.27 -10.75 -3.56
C ASP A 288 21.78 -11.59 -2.38
N TYR A 289 23.00 -11.32 -1.93
CA TYR A 289 23.58 -12.00 -0.76
C TYR A 289 22.85 -11.61 0.53
N LEU A 290 22.51 -10.33 0.69
CA LEU A 290 21.72 -9.84 1.83
C LEU A 290 20.36 -10.55 1.91
N GLU A 291 19.59 -10.55 0.83
CA GLU A 291 18.27 -11.20 0.76
C GLU A 291 18.36 -12.74 0.79
N TYR A 292 19.52 -13.30 0.47
CA TYR A 292 19.79 -14.72 0.65
C TYR A 292 20.07 -15.07 2.12
N LYS A 293 20.83 -14.26 2.85
CA LYS A 293 21.25 -14.56 4.23
C LYS A 293 20.15 -14.37 5.27
N PHE A 294 19.22 -13.45 5.03
CA PHE A 294 18.21 -13.02 5.98
C PHE A 294 16.78 -13.25 5.49
N GLY A 295 15.85 -13.44 6.42
CA GLY A 295 14.42 -13.35 6.15
C GLY A 295 14.02 -11.91 5.81
N THR A 296 13.18 -11.71 4.79
CA THR A 296 12.72 -10.36 4.39
C THR A 296 11.41 -10.02 5.10
N ILE A 297 11.33 -8.87 5.78
CA ILE A 297 10.06 -8.35 6.32
C ILE A 297 9.43 -7.37 5.32
N LYS A 298 10.20 -6.38 4.85
CA LYS A 298 9.75 -5.33 3.93
C LYS A 298 10.78 -5.10 2.84
N SER A 299 10.30 -4.78 1.65
CA SER A 299 11.13 -4.37 0.52
C SER A 299 10.43 -3.25 -0.22
N LEU A 300 11.19 -2.23 -0.62
CA LEU A 300 10.71 -1.08 -1.36
C LEU A 300 11.76 -0.66 -2.39
N ASN A 301 11.38 -0.63 -3.66
CA ASN A 301 12.25 -0.15 -4.73
C ASN A 301 11.76 1.22 -5.22
N ARG A 302 12.68 2.17 -5.34
CA ARG A 302 12.37 3.56 -5.71
C ARG A 302 13.44 4.12 -6.65
N ARG A 303 13.14 5.31 -7.17
CA ARG A 303 13.97 6.04 -8.12
C ARG A 303 14.14 7.48 -7.62
N ASN A 304 15.39 7.91 -7.48
CA ASN A 304 15.71 9.29 -7.11
C ASN A 304 15.88 10.14 -8.38
N HIS A 305 15.27 11.33 -8.39
CA HIS A 305 15.17 12.24 -9.53
C HIS A 305 16.10 13.46 -9.37
N PHE A 306 17.26 13.25 -8.73
CA PHE A 306 18.14 14.32 -8.23
C PHE A 306 18.84 15.15 -9.33
N ILE A 307 19.34 14.52 -10.41
CA ILE A 307 20.26 15.19 -11.36
C ILE A 307 19.50 15.85 -12.52
N ILE A 308 18.49 15.20 -13.10
CA ILE A 308 17.53 15.77 -14.06
C ILE A 308 16.22 14.99 -13.92
N PRO A 309 15.07 15.61 -13.58
CA PRO A 309 13.79 14.93 -13.59
C PRO A 309 13.56 14.32 -14.99
N TYR A 310 13.24 13.03 -15.05
CA TYR A 310 12.83 12.28 -16.25
C TYR A 310 13.90 11.69 -17.18
N LEU A 311 15.18 12.10 -17.13
CA LEU A 311 16.22 11.55 -18.03
C LEU A 311 17.10 10.47 -17.40
N ILE A 312 17.53 10.65 -16.15
CA ILE A 312 18.41 9.69 -15.46
C ILE A 312 17.95 9.53 -14.02
N GLN A 313 17.32 8.40 -13.73
CA GLN A 313 16.73 8.08 -12.44
C GLN A 313 17.65 7.14 -11.66
N MET A 314 18.10 7.56 -10.48
CA MET A 314 19.03 6.77 -9.67
C MET A 314 18.27 5.73 -8.84
N PRO A 315 18.44 4.42 -9.12
CA PRO A 315 17.78 3.34 -8.38
C PRO A 315 18.31 3.22 -6.96
N TYR A 316 17.39 3.17 -6.00
CA TYR A 316 17.69 2.83 -4.61
C TYR A 316 16.62 1.91 -4.04
N TYR A 317 16.96 1.18 -2.99
CA TYR A 317 16.03 0.31 -2.28
C TYR A 317 16.02 0.63 -0.79
N VAL A 318 14.89 0.37 -0.14
CA VAL A 318 14.76 0.27 1.31
C VAL A 318 14.31 -1.16 1.61
N TRP A 319 15.06 -1.86 2.45
CA TRP A 319 14.80 -3.24 2.79
C TRP A 319 14.91 -3.44 4.29
N LEU A 320 13.98 -4.20 4.85
CA LEU A 320 13.97 -4.58 6.24
C LEU A 320 14.01 -6.11 6.29
N GLY A 321 15.00 -6.66 6.98
CA GLY A 321 15.16 -8.09 7.20
C GLY A 321 15.21 -8.47 8.66
N CYS A 322 15.32 -9.76 8.91
CA CYS A 322 15.40 -10.35 10.24
C CYS A 322 16.29 -11.59 10.27
N SER A 323 16.65 -12.00 11.49
CA SER A 323 17.28 -13.29 11.73
C SER A 323 16.39 -14.44 11.28
N ASN A 324 16.99 -15.49 10.71
CA ASN A 324 16.25 -16.70 10.33
C ASN A 324 15.68 -17.44 11.55
N ALA A 325 16.27 -17.24 12.75
CA ALA A 325 15.78 -17.82 14.00
C ALA A 325 14.38 -17.29 14.40
N ARG A 326 14.03 -16.06 13.96
CA ARG A 326 12.72 -15.42 14.18
C ARG A 326 11.55 -16.29 13.72
N GLN A 327 11.77 -17.12 12.70
CA GLN A 327 10.74 -18.01 12.16
C GLN A 327 10.23 -18.99 13.21
N ASN A 328 11.13 -19.60 14.00
CA ASN A 328 10.78 -20.62 14.98
C ASN A 328 10.00 -20.02 16.18
N GLU A 329 10.37 -18.82 16.62
CA GLU A 329 9.66 -18.14 17.72
C GLU A 329 8.28 -17.62 17.31
N LEU A 330 8.17 -17.01 16.12
CA LEU A 330 6.86 -16.63 15.57
C LEU A 330 5.97 -17.85 15.34
N SER A 331 6.50 -18.98 14.85
CA SER A 331 5.69 -20.18 14.67
C SER A 331 5.15 -20.75 15.99
N HIS A 332 5.88 -20.65 17.11
CA HIS A 332 5.39 -21.09 18.41
C HIS A 332 4.39 -20.13 19.05
N LEU A 333 4.46 -18.82 18.73
CA LEU A 333 3.48 -17.82 19.19
C LEU A 333 2.23 -17.75 18.30
N VAL A 334 2.35 -18.19 17.04
CA VAL A 334 1.32 -18.17 16.00
C VAL A 334 0.84 -19.59 15.66
N GLU A 335 1.19 -20.60 16.47
CA GLU A 335 0.54 -21.91 16.46
C GLU A 335 -0.93 -21.69 16.83
N ILE A 336 -1.73 -21.38 15.81
CA ILE A 336 -3.18 -21.36 15.87
C ILE A 336 -3.56 -22.84 15.86
N PRO A 337 -3.99 -23.39 17.01
CA PRO A 337 -4.33 -24.80 17.10
C PRO A 337 -5.59 -25.00 16.26
N ASP A 338 -5.44 -25.62 15.08
CA ASP A 338 -6.46 -26.34 14.27
C ASP A 338 -6.25 -26.25 12.74
N ASP A 339 -5.27 -25.49 12.20
CA ASP A 339 -5.14 -25.30 10.75
C ASP A 339 -4.41 -26.44 9.99
N THR A 340 -4.17 -27.61 10.63
CA THR A 340 -3.58 -28.79 9.96
C THR A 340 -4.50 -29.43 8.91
N ASP A 341 -5.81 -29.15 8.95
CA ASP A 341 -6.81 -29.71 8.03
C ASP A 341 -7.24 -28.74 6.89
N SER A 342 -6.86 -27.45 6.93
CA SER A 342 -7.45 -26.41 6.07
C SER A 342 -6.78 -26.27 4.70
N VAL A 343 -5.55 -26.76 4.55
CA VAL A 343 -4.82 -26.81 3.28
C VAL A 343 -4.17 -28.18 3.20
N THR A 344 -4.60 -29.04 2.27
CA THR A 344 -3.83 -30.24 1.94
C THR A 344 -2.45 -29.80 1.46
N SER A 345 -1.49 -29.81 2.37
CA SER A 345 -0.07 -29.53 2.18
C SER A 345 0.59 -30.65 1.39
N LYS A 346 0.09 -30.89 0.17
CA LYS A 346 0.76 -31.69 -0.87
C LYS A 346 1.74 -30.85 -1.70
N GLN A 347 2.09 -29.65 -1.24
CA GLN A 347 3.42 -29.11 -1.49
C GLN A 347 4.26 -29.44 -0.26
N SER A 348 5.05 -30.48 -0.41
CA SER A 348 6.18 -30.81 0.45
C SER A 348 6.80 -29.56 1.09
N PHE A 349 6.62 -29.40 2.40
CA PHE A 349 7.33 -28.45 3.28
C PHE A 349 8.86 -28.65 3.30
N ASN A 350 9.42 -29.41 2.35
CA ASN A 350 10.84 -29.72 2.21
C ASN A 350 11.63 -28.68 1.39
N ILE A 351 11.05 -27.51 1.09
CA ILE A 351 11.83 -26.35 0.70
C ILE A 351 11.69 -25.35 1.84
N VAL A 352 12.81 -25.04 2.49
CA VAL A 352 13.00 -23.92 3.41
C VAL A 352 12.50 -22.64 2.73
N SER A 353 11.21 -22.37 2.85
CA SER A 353 10.58 -21.24 2.16
C SER A 353 10.95 -19.99 2.93
N ARG A 354 11.87 -19.19 2.39
CA ARG A 354 12.34 -17.92 2.97
C ARG A 354 11.38 -16.76 2.64
N THR A 355 10.08 -17.05 2.49
CA THR A 355 9.13 -16.06 1.98
C THR A 355 8.90 -14.97 3.01
N SER A 356 8.79 -13.72 2.54
CA SER A 356 8.54 -12.59 3.44
C SER A 356 7.24 -12.72 4.23
N PHE A 357 6.34 -13.57 3.75
CA PHE A 357 5.09 -13.92 4.40
C PHE A 357 5.30 -14.47 5.82
N LEU A 358 6.29 -15.35 5.99
CA LEU A 358 6.56 -16.05 7.25
C LEU A 358 7.11 -15.13 8.35
N HIS A 359 7.52 -13.91 7.99
CA HIS A 359 8.13 -12.95 8.90
C HIS A 359 7.20 -11.78 9.24
N GLN A 360 5.92 -11.85 8.89
CA GLN A 360 4.91 -10.86 9.25
C GLN A 360 4.45 -11.04 10.70
N ASN A 361 4.14 -9.95 11.40
CA ASN A 361 3.62 -10.01 12.76
C ASN A 361 2.19 -10.56 12.81
N LYS A 362 1.39 -10.29 11.76
CA LYS A 362 0.02 -10.80 11.59
C LYS A 362 -0.07 -11.53 10.25
N GLN A 363 -0.55 -12.77 10.27
CA GLN A 363 -0.66 -13.63 9.09
C GLN A 363 -2.11 -13.72 8.58
N TRP A 364 -2.67 -12.57 8.20
CA TRP A 364 -4.03 -12.56 7.63
C TRP A 364 -4.06 -13.02 6.19
N ARG A 365 -3.02 -12.80 5.41
CA ARG A 365 -2.99 -13.17 3.98
C ARG A 365 -2.32 -14.52 3.79
N VAL A 366 -2.64 -15.26 2.74
CA VAL A 366 -1.85 -16.40 2.26
C VAL A 366 -0.89 -15.92 1.16
N ASP A 367 0.34 -16.43 1.16
CA ASP A 367 1.33 -16.04 0.15
C ASP A 367 0.83 -16.34 -1.27
N TYR A 368 1.17 -15.48 -2.23
CA TYR A 368 0.72 -15.61 -3.61
C TYR A 368 1.80 -15.10 -4.57
N ASN A 369 1.77 -15.56 -5.82
CA ASN A 369 2.72 -15.09 -6.82
C ASN A 369 2.17 -13.85 -7.55
N PRO A 370 2.67 -12.63 -7.29
CA PRO A 370 2.15 -11.41 -7.89
C PRO A 370 2.46 -11.28 -9.39
N THR A 371 3.33 -12.11 -9.96
CA THR A 371 3.76 -11.99 -11.36
C THR A 371 2.83 -12.71 -12.33
N LEU A 372 1.85 -13.49 -11.85
CA LEU A 372 0.94 -14.23 -12.72
C LEU A 372 0.04 -13.25 -13.51
N PRO A 373 -0.27 -13.55 -14.78
CA PRO A 373 -1.15 -12.71 -15.61
C PRO A 373 -2.52 -12.43 -14.97
N CYS A 374 -3.08 -13.42 -14.26
CA CYS A 374 -4.36 -13.28 -13.56
C CYS A 374 -4.37 -12.18 -12.49
N HIS A 375 -3.20 -11.83 -11.92
CA HIS A 375 -3.07 -10.77 -10.93
C HIS A 375 -2.61 -9.45 -11.55
N THR A 376 -1.64 -9.50 -12.47
CA THR A 376 -1.02 -8.30 -13.07
C THR A 376 -1.95 -7.51 -14.00
N GLN A 377 -3.05 -8.10 -14.44
CA GLN A 377 -4.11 -7.40 -15.17
C GLN A 377 -4.80 -6.29 -14.35
N PHE A 378 -4.75 -6.37 -13.02
CA PHE A 378 -5.37 -5.38 -12.13
C PHE A 378 -4.39 -4.30 -11.69
N ARG A 379 -4.73 -3.03 -11.96
CA ARG A 379 -3.93 -1.87 -11.52
C ARG A 379 -4.39 -1.26 -10.20
N SER A 380 -5.63 -1.56 -9.79
CA SER A 380 -6.25 -1.05 -8.57
C SER A 380 -7.39 -1.97 -8.13
N TYR A 381 -7.90 -1.77 -6.92
CA TYR A 381 -9.16 -2.38 -6.50
C TYR A 381 -10.33 -1.84 -7.34
N ILE A 382 -11.34 -2.70 -7.51
CA ILE A 382 -12.54 -2.36 -8.29
C ILE A 382 -13.44 -1.48 -7.43
N TYR A 383 -13.79 -1.96 -6.24
CA TYR A 383 -14.73 -1.31 -5.33
C TYR A 383 -14.05 -0.90 -4.02
N ALA A 384 -14.34 0.31 -3.56
CA ALA A 384 -13.88 0.82 -2.25
C ALA A 384 -14.84 0.49 -1.09
N PHE A 385 -16.02 -0.04 -1.43
CA PHE A 385 -17.11 -0.44 -0.53
C PHE A 385 -17.95 -1.55 -1.17
N THR A 386 -18.77 -2.27 -0.41
CA THR A 386 -19.58 -3.40 -0.89
C THR A 386 -21.03 -3.00 -1.26
N TRP A 387 -21.58 -3.63 -2.30
CA TRP A 387 -22.96 -3.43 -2.83
C TRP A 387 -23.94 -4.51 -2.38
N GLU A 388 -23.74 -5.07 -1.19
CA GLU A 388 -24.61 -6.07 -0.58
C GLU A 388 -24.88 -5.68 0.86
N ASP A 389 -26.11 -5.93 1.33
CA ASP A 389 -26.50 -5.59 2.68
C ASP A 389 -26.18 -6.70 3.68
N PRO A 390 -25.12 -6.55 4.52
CA PRO A 390 -24.75 -7.58 5.49
C PRO A 390 -25.81 -7.75 6.59
N ARG A 391 -26.72 -6.78 6.78
CA ARG A 391 -27.84 -6.91 7.73
C ARG A 391 -28.79 -8.03 7.29
N VAL A 392 -29.05 -8.12 5.99
CA VAL A 392 -29.92 -9.16 5.44
C VAL A 392 -29.18 -10.50 5.43
N ASP A 393 -27.89 -10.50 5.08
CA ASP A 393 -27.06 -11.71 5.15
C ASP A 393 -27.10 -12.35 6.55
N LEU A 394 -26.92 -11.55 7.60
CA LEU A 394 -26.94 -12.01 8.99
C LEU A 394 -28.29 -12.57 9.46
N GLN A 395 -29.40 -12.23 8.81
CA GLN A 395 -30.71 -12.83 9.13
C GLN A 395 -30.80 -14.29 8.69
N TYR A 396 -30.09 -14.66 7.61
CA TYR A 396 -30.20 -15.98 6.99
C TYR A 396 -28.99 -16.88 7.18
N LEU A 397 -27.80 -16.32 7.39
CA LEU A 397 -26.56 -17.08 7.56
C LEU A 397 -26.51 -17.85 8.89
N ASN A 398 -27.19 -17.34 9.93
CA ASN A 398 -27.19 -17.89 11.29
C ASN A 398 -25.79 -18.35 11.74
N ILE A 399 -24.84 -17.40 11.69
CA ILE A 399 -23.42 -17.64 11.93
C ILE A 399 -23.17 -17.84 13.43
N THR A 400 -22.32 -18.82 13.75
CA THR A 400 -21.88 -19.20 15.08
C THR A 400 -20.35 -19.14 15.18
N SER A 401 -19.81 -19.22 16.40
CA SER A 401 -18.37 -19.26 16.63
C SER A 401 -17.67 -20.52 16.10
N GLN A 402 -18.41 -21.53 15.64
CA GLN A 402 -17.87 -22.74 15.03
C GLN A 402 -17.82 -22.67 13.51
N ASP A 403 -18.37 -21.62 12.90
CA ASP A 403 -18.47 -21.50 11.46
C ASP A 403 -17.14 -21.17 10.81
N VAL A 404 -16.90 -21.84 9.68
CA VAL A 404 -15.78 -21.61 8.77
C VAL A 404 -16.38 -21.11 7.47
N MET A 405 -16.18 -19.81 7.22
CA MET A 405 -16.80 -19.10 6.13
C MET A 405 -15.86 -18.98 4.93
N PHE A 406 -16.43 -19.00 3.75
CA PHE A 406 -15.79 -18.65 2.48
C PHE A 406 -16.57 -17.48 1.87
N VAL A 407 -15.90 -16.35 1.66
CA VAL A 407 -16.54 -15.09 1.30
C VAL A 407 -15.70 -14.41 0.22
N ILE A 408 -16.33 -13.90 -0.83
CA ILE A 408 -15.61 -13.05 -1.79
C ILE A 408 -15.17 -11.76 -1.08
N THR A 409 -13.89 -11.38 -1.20
CA THR A 409 -13.33 -10.26 -0.43
C THR A 409 -14.07 -8.96 -0.68
N SER A 410 -14.34 -8.61 -1.94
CA SER A 410 -14.90 -7.30 -2.31
C SER A 410 -14.08 -6.17 -1.67
N ALA A 411 -14.71 -5.23 -0.97
CA ALA A 411 -14.01 -4.21 -0.17
C ALA A 411 -13.75 -4.64 1.29
N GLY A 412 -14.16 -5.85 1.68
CA GLY A 412 -14.02 -6.40 3.02
C GLY A 412 -15.11 -6.01 4.01
N ASP A 413 -16.11 -5.21 3.61
CA ASP A 413 -17.11 -4.64 4.51
C ASP A 413 -18.00 -5.72 5.14
N ASN A 414 -18.53 -6.64 4.31
CA ASN A 414 -19.40 -7.72 4.80
C ASN A 414 -18.63 -8.68 5.71
N ALA A 415 -17.40 -9.03 5.35
CA ALA A 415 -16.55 -9.89 6.17
C ALA A 415 -16.25 -9.27 7.55
N LEU A 416 -16.02 -7.95 7.62
CA LEU A 416 -15.87 -7.22 8.88
C LEU A 416 -17.17 -7.19 9.69
N GLU A 417 -18.34 -7.05 9.05
CA GLU A 417 -19.63 -7.15 9.74
C GLU A 417 -19.85 -8.56 10.31
N TYR A 418 -19.55 -9.62 9.56
CA TYR A 418 -19.66 -11.00 10.06
C TYR A 418 -18.73 -11.24 11.25
N ALA A 419 -17.48 -10.79 11.16
CA ALA A 419 -16.51 -10.89 12.25
C ALA A 419 -16.98 -10.15 13.51
N LEU A 420 -17.53 -8.94 13.34
CA LEU A 420 -18.03 -8.11 14.44
C LEU A 420 -19.28 -8.70 15.11
N LYS A 421 -20.22 -9.25 14.33
CA LYS A 421 -21.53 -9.64 14.83
C LYS A 421 -21.59 -11.08 15.32
N ALA A 422 -20.81 -11.98 14.72
CA ALA A 422 -20.94 -13.41 14.95
C ALA A 422 -19.67 -14.10 15.46
N HIS A 423 -18.51 -13.44 15.39
CA HIS A 423 -17.21 -14.02 15.80
C HIS A 423 -16.98 -15.46 15.29
N PRO A 424 -17.10 -15.72 13.97
CA PRO A 424 -16.90 -17.05 13.42
C PRO A 424 -15.47 -17.54 13.67
N LYS A 425 -15.28 -18.86 13.65
CA LYS A 425 -13.96 -19.48 13.82
C LYS A 425 -12.97 -18.96 12.77
N ARG A 426 -13.44 -18.82 11.53
CA ARG A 426 -12.58 -18.51 10.38
C ARG A 426 -13.39 -17.87 9.25
N ILE A 427 -12.82 -16.85 8.61
CA ILE A 427 -13.35 -16.23 7.39
C ILE A 427 -12.27 -16.25 6.31
N HIS A 428 -12.45 -17.08 5.30
CA HIS A 428 -11.64 -17.12 4.10
C HIS A 428 -12.17 -16.06 3.12
N CYS A 429 -11.46 -14.95 2.97
CA CYS A 429 -11.75 -13.88 2.02
C CYS A 429 -11.01 -14.12 0.71
N ILE A 430 -11.73 -14.27 -0.39
CA ILE A 430 -11.19 -14.72 -1.67
C ILE A 430 -11.31 -13.63 -2.73
N ASP A 431 -10.20 -13.32 -3.40
CA ASP A 431 -10.23 -12.40 -4.55
C ASP A 431 -9.06 -12.64 -5.49
N MET A 432 -9.32 -12.66 -6.80
CA MET A 432 -8.27 -12.76 -7.80
C MET A 432 -7.48 -11.45 -7.94
N ASN A 433 -8.09 -10.30 -7.63
CA ASN A 433 -7.45 -9.00 -7.65
C ASN A 433 -6.68 -8.73 -6.34
N PRO A 434 -5.34 -8.70 -6.36
CA PRO A 434 -4.56 -8.48 -5.16
C PRO A 434 -4.87 -7.16 -4.47
N CYS A 435 -5.28 -6.14 -5.23
CA CYS A 435 -5.57 -4.80 -4.71
C CYS A 435 -6.82 -4.78 -3.81
N GLN A 436 -7.80 -5.66 -4.05
CA GLN A 436 -8.96 -5.81 -3.16
C GLN A 436 -8.52 -6.38 -1.81
N ASN A 437 -7.71 -7.44 -1.85
CA ASN A 437 -7.11 -7.98 -0.64
C ASN A 437 -6.19 -6.94 0.05
N HIS A 438 -5.45 -6.09 -0.69
CA HIS A 438 -4.65 -5.02 -0.08
C HIS A 438 -5.51 -3.99 0.67
N LEU A 439 -6.75 -3.77 0.23
CA LEU A 439 -7.71 -2.88 0.90
C LEU A 439 -8.25 -3.50 2.19
N LEU A 440 -8.70 -4.75 2.16
CA LEU A 440 -9.14 -5.42 3.39
C LEU A 440 -7.98 -5.50 4.39
N GLU A 441 -6.78 -5.87 3.95
CA GLU A 441 -5.61 -5.93 4.81
C GLU A 441 -5.24 -4.56 5.42
N LEU A 442 -5.40 -3.46 4.68
CA LEU A 442 -5.25 -2.11 5.23
C LEU A 442 -6.28 -1.82 6.32
N LYS A 443 -7.55 -2.21 6.13
CA LYS A 443 -8.60 -2.06 7.15
C LYS A 443 -8.25 -2.86 8.40
N LEU A 444 -7.87 -4.13 8.25
CA LEU A 444 -7.46 -5.00 9.36
C LEU A 444 -6.26 -4.41 10.12
N ALA A 445 -5.21 -4.00 9.40
CA ALA A 445 -4.02 -3.39 9.99
C ALA A 445 -4.36 -2.09 10.73
N SER A 446 -5.25 -1.28 10.16
CA SER A 446 -5.68 -0.01 10.75
C SER A 446 -6.52 -0.23 12.02
N ILE A 447 -7.40 -1.24 12.05
CA ILE A 447 -8.17 -1.59 13.25
C ILE A 447 -7.23 -2.10 14.36
N ALA A 448 -6.23 -2.91 14.00
CA ALA A 448 -5.28 -3.45 14.97
C ALA A 448 -4.42 -2.37 15.64
N SER A 449 -3.99 -1.33 14.91
CA SER A 449 -2.93 -0.42 15.37
C SER A 449 -3.31 1.05 15.55
N LEU A 450 -4.36 1.54 14.89
CA LEU A 450 -4.73 2.96 14.99
C LEU A 450 -5.69 3.24 16.15
N GLU A 451 -5.86 4.52 16.46
CA GLU A 451 -6.97 5.01 17.25
C GLU A 451 -8.19 5.30 16.37
N TYR A 452 -9.39 5.23 16.98
CA TYR A 452 -10.65 5.37 16.24
C TYR A 452 -10.73 6.63 15.38
N LYS A 453 -10.19 7.75 15.89
CA LYS A 453 -10.20 9.04 15.17
C LYS A 453 -9.50 8.97 13.81
N ASP A 454 -8.32 8.34 13.76
CA ASP A 454 -7.56 8.23 12.50
C ASP A 454 -8.21 7.21 11.57
N PHE A 455 -8.73 6.11 12.13
CA PHE A 455 -9.51 5.13 11.37
C PHE A 455 -10.77 5.74 10.74
N TRP A 456 -11.53 6.53 11.50
CA TRP A 456 -12.70 7.26 11.01
C TRP A 456 -12.33 8.26 9.93
N ARG A 457 -11.24 9.01 10.08
CA ARG A 457 -10.81 9.93 9.02
C ARG A 457 -10.46 9.20 7.73
N MET A 458 -9.80 8.04 7.82
CA MET A 458 -9.47 7.22 6.66
C MET A 458 -10.72 6.66 5.97
N PHE A 459 -11.59 5.94 6.70
CA PHE A 459 -12.68 5.17 6.10
C PHE A 459 -14.08 5.70 6.40
N GLY A 460 -14.27 6.59 7.35
CA GLY A 460 -15.52 7.33 7.55
C GLY A 460 -15.57 8.56 6.63
N ASP A 461 -14.64 9.50 6.83
CA ASP A 461 -14.54 10.74 6.05
C ASP A 461 -13.96 10.51 4.64
N GLY A 462 -13.24 9.41 4.43
CA GLY A 462 -12.53 9.15 3.19
C GLY A 462 -11.34 10.11 2.96
N ASN A 463 -10.81 10.76 4.00
CA ASN A 463 -9.77 11.77 3.86
C ASN A 463 -8.85 11.83 5.09
N HIS A 464 -7.57 11.61 4.87
CA HIS A 464 -6.55 11.67 5.90
C HIS A 464 -5.26 12.36 5.40
N PRO A 465 -4.93 13.60 5.84
CA PRO A 465 -3.80 14.39 5.33
C PRO A 465 -2.43 13.81 5.71
N HIS A 466 -2.36 12.94 6.72
CA HIS A 466 -1.13 12.32 7.19
C HIS A 466 -1.12 10.80 6.99
N PHE A 467 -1.89 10.27 6.03
CA PHE A 467 -1.94 8.82 5.79
C PHE A 467 -0.55 8.21 5.54
N SER A 468 0.28 8.88 4.72
CA SER A 468 1.65 8.41 4.47
C SER A 468 2.47 8.29 5.76
N THR A 469 2.31 9.21 6.71
CA THR A 469 3.00 9.14 8.02
C THR A 469 2.51 7.94 8.82
N LEU A 470 1.19 7.77 8.96
CA LEU A 470 0.59 6.63 9.68
C LEU A 470 1.00 5.29 9.05
N LEU A 471 1.02 5.22 7.72
CA LEU A 471 1.40 4.03 6.96
C LEU A 471 2.80 3.54 7.36
N HIS A 472 3.77 4.44 7.46
CA HIS A 472 5.14 4.07 7.81
C HIS A 472 5.33 3.86 9.32
N ASP A 473 4.76 4.75 10.13
CA ASP A 473 5.10 4.87 11.56
C ASP A 473 4.30 3.92 12.45
N ILE A 474 3.11 3.49 12.03
CA ILE A 474 2.18 2.70 12.86
C ILE A 474 1.63 1.47 12.12
N ILE A 475 1.20 1.61 10.86
CA ILE A 475 0.49 0.54 10.14
C ILE A 475 1.46 -0.51 9.55
N SER A 476 2.67 -0.08 9.16
CA SER A 476 3.63 -0.92 8.42
C SER A 476 3.94 -2.29 9.05
N PRO A 477 4.04 -2.47 10.38
CA PRO A 477 4.35 -3.77 11.00
C PRO A 477 3.28 -4.84 10.76
N HIS A 478 2.02 -4.43 10.54
CA HIS A 478 0.86 -5.32 10.39
C HIS A 478 0.49 -5.63 8.94
N LEU A 479 1.10 -4.92 7.98
CA LEU A 479 0.89 -5.19 6.57
C LEU A 479 1.87 -6.28 6.08
N SER A 480 1.50 -6.95 5.01
CA SER A 480 2.42 -7.66 4.14
C SER A 480 3.32 -6.67 3.38
N SER A 481 4.45 -7.15 2.88
CA SER A 481 5.33 -6.32 2.05
C SER A 481 4.64 -5.89 0.76
N TYR A 482 3.82 -6.75 0.14
CA TYR A 482 3.04 -6.39 -1.07
C TYR A 482 2.02 -5.29 -0.80
N ALA A 483 1.20 -5.42 0.25
CA ALA A 483 0.22 -4.40 0.60
C ALA A 483 0.91 -3.07 0.97
N PHE A 484 2.01 -3.12 1.72
CA PHE A 484 2.80 -1.93 2.05
C PHE A 484 3.36 -1.24 0.80
N GLN A 485 3.91 -1.99 -0.16
CA GLN A 485 4.41 -1.43 -1.43
C GLN A 485 3.28 -0.71 -2.19
N TYR A 486 2.13 -1.37 -2.35
CA TYR A 486 0.96 -0.80 -3.00
C TYR A 486 0.50 0.51 -2.34
N TRP A 487 0.33 0.53 -1.02
CA TRP A 487 -0.13 1.72 -0.29
C TRP A 487 0.92 2.82 -0.18
N SER A 488 2.21 2.48 -0.19
CA SER A 488 3.30 3.45 -0.23
C SER A 488 3.30 4.21 -1.57
N GLU A 489 3.07 3.51 -2.68
CA GLU A 489 2.93 4.11 -4.02
C GLU A 489 1.63 4.90 -4.16
N ASN A 490 0.56 4.44 -3.51
CA ASN A 490 -0.77 5.04 -3.55
C ASN A 490 -1.08 5.86 -2.29
N SER A 491 -0.07 6.46 -1.66
CA SER A 491 -0.23 7.20 -0.40
C SER A 491 -1.09 8.46 -0.51
N ASN A 492 -1.37 8.92 -1.73
CA ASN A 492 -2.26 10.04 -2.02
C ASN A 492 -3.75 9.68 -2.09
N ARG A 493 -4.13 8.39 -2.01
CA ARG A 493 -5.55 7.97 -2.15
C ARG A 493 -6.47 8.57 -1.08
N PHE A 494 -5.92 8.89 0.09
CA PHE A 494 -6.64 9.56 1.18
C PHE A 494 -6.48 11.08 1.17
N ASN A 495 -5.82 11.70 0.19
CA ASN A 495 -5.69 13.17 0.15
C ASN A 495 -7.01 13.83 -0.25
N HIS A 496 -7.70 13.26 -1.26
CA HIS A 496 -8.88 13.85 -1.88
C HIS A 496 -9.94 12.77 -2.14
N LYS A 497 -10.68 12.41 -1.07
CA LYS A 497 -11.84 11.49 -1.09
C LYS A 497 -11.50 10.09 -1.61
N PHE A 498 -11.13 9.20 -0.70
CA PHE A 498 -10.84 7.78 -0.91
C PHE A 498 -11.85 7.07 -1.81
N TYR A 499 -13.15 7.33 -1.62
CA TYR A 499 -14.22 6.70 -2.40
C TYR A 499 -14.26 7.10 -3.88
N LYS A 500 -13.58 8.19 -4.27
CA LYS A 500 -13.38 8.56 -5.68
C LYS A 500 -12.19 7.85 -6.34
N THR A 501 -11.59 6.88 -5.67
CA THR A 501 -10.45 6.11 -6.17
C THR A 501 -10.85 4.66 -6.47
N GLY A 502 -9.93 3.85 -7.01
CA GLY A 502 -10.30 2.57 -7.62
C GLY A 502 -11.09 2.73 -8.93
N TYR A 503 -11.59 1.63 -9.48
CA TYR A 503 -12.38 1.68 -10.72
C TYR A 503 -13.78 2.30 -10.49
N SER A 504 -14.44 1.95 -9.38
CA SER A 504 -15.74 2.54 -9.01
C SER A 504 -15.69 4.05 -8.77
N GLY A 505 -14.52 4.59 -8.43
CA GLY A 505 -14.31 6.02 -8.26
C GLY A 505 -14.56 6.85 -9.52
N LEU A 506 -14.37 6.26 -10.70
CA LEU A 506 -14.70 6.90 -11.98
C LEU A 506 -16.22 7.11 -12.10
N ALA A 507 -17.02 6.10 -11.78
CA ALA A 507 -18.48 6.21 -11.80
C ALA A 507 -18.98 7.28 -10.82
N LEU A 508 -18.44 7.33 -9.60
CA LEU A 508 -18.79 8.39 -8.65
C LEU A 508 -18.36 9.79 -9.12
N SER A 509 -17.24 9.88 -9.84
CA SER A 509 -16.79 11.15 -10.44
C SER A 509 -17.73 11.62 -11.55
N ILE A 510 -18.21 10.70 -12.39
CA ILE A 510 -19.21 10.98 -13.43
C ILE A 510 -20.54 11.38 -12.81
N LEU A 511 -20.98 10.68 -11.76
CA LEU A 511 -22.20 11.00 -11.02
C LEU A 511 -22.15 12.41 -10.41
N GLU A 512 -21.04 12.77 -9.74
CA GLU A 512 -20.86 14.11 -9.17
C GLU A 512 -20.87 15.19 -10.26
N TRP A 513 -20.17 14.96 -11.37
CA TRP A 513 -20.18 15.89 -12.51
C TRP A 513 -21.59 16.05 -13.09
N TRP A 514 -22.34 14.96 -13.21
CA TRP A 514 -23.70 14.97 -13.74
C TRP A 514 -24.68 15.71 -12.80
N ILE A 515 -24.61 15.47 -11.49
CA ILE A 515 -25.39 16.21 -10.47
C ILE A 515 -25.14 17.71 -10.59
N ARG A 516 -23.87 18.13 -10.79
CA ARG A 516 -23.49 19.52 -11.02
C ARG A 516 -24.11 20.09 -12.29
N MET A 517 -24.00 19.36 -13.39
CA MET A 517 -24.54 19.78 -14.69
C MET A 517 -26.06 19.99 -14.66
N GLN A 518 -26.79 19.17 -13.90
CA GLN A 518 -28.24 19.30 -13.73
C GLN A 518 -28.65 20.34 -12.67
N GLY A 519 -27.69 20.97 -11.98
CA GLY A 519 -27.97 21.94 -10.92
C GLY A 519 -28.58 21.31 -9.65
N LEU A 520 -28.46 19.99 -9.47
CA LEU A 520 -29.12 19.23 -8.40
C LEU A 520 -28.34 19.21 -7.07
N GLU A 521 -27.22 19.92 -6.95
CA GLU A 521 -26.37 19.87 -5.75
C GLU A 521 -27.15 20.21 -4.45
N LYS A 522 -27.99 21.26 -4.50
CA LYS A 522 -28.81 21.68 -3.36
C LYS A 522 -29.88 20.66 -3.03
N ASP A 523 -30.52 20.08 -4.05
CA ASP A 523 -31.56 19.06 -3.89
C ASP A 523 -31.00 17.78 -3.28
N ILE A 524 -29.85 17.29 -3.79
CA ILE A 524 -29.16 16.11 -3.24
C ILE A 524 -28.73 16.34 -1.79
N LYS A 525 -28.19 17.53 -1.47
CA LYS A 525 -27.84 17.88 -0.09
C LYS A 525 -29.08 17.89 0.81
N THR A 526 -30.20 18.43 0.34
CA THR A 526 -31.46 18.48 1.09
C THR A 526 -32.05 17.08 1.28
N MET A 527 -32.02 16.24 0.24
CA MET A 527 -32.50 14.85 0.30
C MET A 527 -31.66 14.02 1.27
N THR A 528 -30.34 14.10 1.18
CA THR A 528 -29.42 13.32 2.04
C THR A 528 -29.37 13.81 3.49
N SER A 529 -29.89 15.01 3.78
CA SER A 529 -30.01 15.56 5.14
C SER A 529 -31.45 15.61 5.66
N ALA A 530 -32.41 15.07 4.92
CA ALA A 530 -33.83 15.10 5.27
C ALA A 530 -34.10 14.42 6.63
N SER A 531 -35.01 15.01 7.41
CA SER A 531 -35.41 14.44 8.71
C SER A 531 -36.60 13.48 8.62
N THR A 532 -37.27 13.40 7.46
CA THR A 532 -38.42 12.50 7.26
C THR A 532 -38.41 11.87 5.88
N ILE A 533 -38.89 10.62 5.80
CA ILE A 533 -39.05 9.87 4.55
C ILE A 533 -39.94 10.63 3.56
N LYS A 534 -40.98 11.32 4.04
CA LYS A 534 -41.87 12.12 3.19
C LYS A 534 -41.12 13.18 2.39
N VAL A 535 -40.21 13.92 3.06
CA VAL A 535 -39.39 14.95 2.40
C VAL A 535 -38.37 14.32 1.46
N GLN A 536 -37.69 13.25 1.90
CA GLN A 536 -36.72 12.52 1.08
C GLN A 536 -37.35 11.99 -0.22
N LYS A 537 -38.49 11.30 -0.11
CA LYS A 537 -39.26 10.79 -1.23
C LYS A 537 -39.76 11.90 -2.14
N HIS A 538 -40.28 12.99 -1.58
CA HIS A 538 -40.76 14.12 -2.39
C HIS A 538 -39.65 14.69 -3.27
N ILE A 539 -38.43 14.84 -2.75
CA ILE A 539 -37.28 15.32 -3.53
C ILE A 539 -36.85 14.29 -4.57
N TRP A 540 -36.86 13.00 -4.23
CA TRP A 540 -36.61 11.93 -5.21
C TRP A 540 -37.59 12.04 -6.39
N ASP A 541 -38.89 12.02 -6.13
CA ASP A 541 -39.94 11.99 -7.15
C ASP A 541 -39.90 13.25 -8.03
N THR A 542 -39.68 14.43 -7.44
CA THR A 542 -39.83 15.71 -8.14
C THR A 542 -38.54 16.25 -8.75
N LYS A 543 -37.37 15.84 -8.26
CA LYS A 543 -36.06 16.42 -8.69
C LYS A 543 -35.09 15.37 -9.20
N VAL A 544 -34.83 14.32 -8.43
CA VAL A 544 -33.74 13.37 -8.71
C VAL A 544 -34.13 12.35 -9.77
N ARG A 545 -35.29 11.70 -9.59
CA ARG A 545 -35.81 10.68 -10.51
C ARG A 545 -35.94 11.19 -11.95
N PRO A 546 -36.56 12.36 -12.22
CA PRO A 546 -36.68 12.86 -13.60
C PRO A 546 -35.34 13.09 -14.30
N ALA A 547 -34.31 13.44 -13.54
CA ALA A 547 -32.98 13.66 -14.09
C ALA A 547 -32.30 12.32 -14.42
N ILE A 548 -32.31 11.35 -13.50
CA ILE A 548 -31.71 10.02 -13.71
C ILE A 548 -32.34 9.31 -14.91
N PHE A 549 -33.67 9.36 -15.04
CA PHE A 549 -34.40 8.70 -16.12
C PHE A 549 -34.60 9.57 -17.37
N SER A 550 -33.78 10.61 -17.55
CA SER A 550 -33.79 11.39 -18.78
C SER A 550 -33.36 10.53 -19.99
N SER A 551 -33.93 10.84 -21.16
CA SER A 551 -33.71 10.08 -22.41
C SER A 551 -32.23 9.97 -22.83
N MET A 552 -31.39 10.92 -22.42
CA MET A 552 -29.95 10.88 -22.64
C MET A 552 -29.27 9.81 -21.77
N ILE A 553 -29.61 9.76 -20.48
CA ILE A 553 -29.00 8.80 -19.53
C ILE A 553 -29.45 7.37 -19.83
N GLN A 554 -30.70 7.19 -20.26
CA GLN A 554 -31.17 5.88 -20.74
C GLN A 554 -30.30 5.33 -21.89
N LYS A 555 -29.90 6.17 -22.86
CA LYS A 555 -29.00 5.72 -23.95
C LYS A 555 -27.62 5.30 -23.45
N ILE A 556 -27.13 5.92 -22.37
CA ILE A 556 -25.84 5.56 -21.76
C ILE A 556 -25.96 4.22 -21.01
N LEU A 557 -27.03 4.02 -20.25
CA LEU A 557 -27.25 2.81 -19.45
C LEU A 557 -27.56 1.57 -20.30
N HIS A 558 -28.12 1.76 -21.50
CA HIS A 558 -28.27 0.67 -22.48
C HIS A 558 -26.95 0.25 -23.15
N ASN A 559 -25.84 0.98 -22.94
CA ASN A 559 -24.57 0.67 -23.59
C ASN A 559 -23.76 -0.36 -22.78
N PRO A 560 -23.53 -1.59 -23.30
CA PRO A 560 -22.80 -2.64 -22.56
C PRO A 560 -21.37 -2.25 -22.21
N MET A 561 -20.72 -1.44 -23.06
CA MET A 561 -19.36 -0.96 -22.77
C MET A 561 -19.34 0.02 -21.60
N PHE A 562 -20.39 0.82 -21.41
CA PHE A 562 -20.51 1.69 -20.25
C PHE A 562 -20.78 0.87 -18.99
N MET A 563 -21.72 -0.09 -19.05
CA MET A 563 -22.06 -0.98 -17.94
C MET A 563 -20.83 -1.75 -17.44
N TRP A 564 -20.02 -2.30 -18.34
CA TRP A 564 -18.78 -2.99 -17.97
C TRP A 564 -17.71 -2.04 -17.41
N ASN A 565 -17.33 -1.01 -18.17
CA ASN A 565 -16.16 -0.19 -17.82
C ASN A 565 -16.41 0.79 -16.65
N ALA A 566 -17.65 1.22 -16.44
CA ALA A 566 -17.99 2.17 -15.37
C ALA A 566 -18.62 1.49 -14.15
N LEU A 567 -19.51 0.51 -14.36
CA LEU A 567 -20.28 -0.11 -13.27
C LEU A 567 -19.81 -1.52 -12.91
N GLY A 568 -18.95 -2.13 -13.73
CA GLY A 568 -18.44 -3.49 -13.50
C GLY A 568 -19.46 -4.59 -13.79
N VAL A 569 -20.51 -4.31 -14.57
CA VAL A 569 -21.58 -5.26 -14.87
C VAL A 569 -21.25 -6.04 -16.15
N PRO A 570 -21.00 -7.36 -16.10
CA PRO A 570 -20.75 -8.17 -17.28
C PRO A 570 -21.99 -8.32 -18.17
N ILE A 571 -21.76 -8.62 -19.46
CA ILE A 571 -22.86 -8.82 -20.42
C ILE A 571 -23.76 -10.00 -20.05
N ASN A 572 -23.20 -11.06 -19.47
CA ASN A 572 -23.96 -12.23 -19.04
C ASN A 572 -24.93 -11.89 -17.91
N GLN A 573 -24.46 -11.11 -16.93
CA GLN A 573 -25.33 -10.59 -15.86
C GLN A 573 -26.41 -9.68 -16.42
N MET A 574 -26.07 -8.82 -17.39
CA MET A 574 -27.06 -7.97 -18.05
C MET A 574 -28.14 -8.81 -18.77
N ASN A 575 -27.73 -9.87 -19.45
CA ASN A 575 -28.63 -10.79 -20.15
C ASN A 575 -29.57 -11.55 -19.19
N MET A 576 -29.24 -11.68 -17.90
CA MET A 576 -30.12 -12.29 -16.90
C MET A 576 -31.40 -11.48 -16.74
N PHE A 577 -31.27 -10.20 -16.41
CA PHE A 577 -32.45 -9.37 -16.19
C PHE A 577 -33.15 -8.98 -17.50
N LEU A 578 -32.41 -8.88 -18.62
CA LEU A 578 -33.00 -8.57 -19.93
C LEU A 578 -33.97 -9.64 -20.45
N LYS A 579 -33.92 -10.86 -19.90
CA LYS A 579 -34.94 -11.91 -20.17
C LYS A 579 -36.27 -11.64 -19.46
N GLU A 580 -36.25 -10.86 -18.39
CA GLU A 580 -37.38 -10.66 -17.47
C GLU A 580 -37.99 -9.27 -17.60
N CYS A 581 -37.17 -8.24 -17.83
CA CYS A 581 -37.61 -6.85 -17.98
C CYS A 581 -36.65 -6.03 -18.84
N THR A 582 -37.06 -4.81 -19.19
CA THR A 582 -36.17 -3.83 -19.85
C THR A 582 -35.11 -3.29 -18.88
N THR A 583 -34.02 -2.72 -19.42
CA THR A 583 -33.01 -2.03 -18.58
C THR A 583 -33.61 -0.87 -17.80
N GLN A 584 -34.57 -0.13 -18.38
CA GLN A 584 -35.25 0.94 -17.69
C GLN A 584 -36.02 0.41 -16.47
N GLU A 585 -36.86 -0.61 -16.68
CA GLU A 585 -37.64 -1.22 -15.59
C GLU A 585 -36.74 -1.80 -14.50
N TYR A 586 -35.61 -2.42 -14.87
CA TYR A 586 -34.65 -2.94 -13.90
C TYR A 586 -34.11 -1.83 -12.98
N ILE A 587 -33.75 -0.68 -13.56
CA ILE A 587 -33.19 0.45 -12.83
C ILE A 587 -34.26 1.17 -12.01
N GLU A 588 -35.48 1.31 -12.53
CA GLU A 588 -36.64 1.83 -11.77
C GLU A 588 -36.92 0.94 -10.56
N ASN A 589 -37.03 -0.37 -10.75
CA ASN A 589 -37.26 -1.34 -9.68
C ASN A 589 -36.10 -1.39 -8.67
N THR A 590 -34.88 -1.06 -9.09
CA THR A 590 -33.71 -0.96 -8.22
C THR A 590 -33.79 0.30 -7.34
N LEU A 591 -34.03 1.47 -7.94
CA LEU A 591 -33.82 2.76 -7.28
C LEU A 591 -35.08 3.36 -6.65
N ASP A 592 -36.27 3.22 -7.26
CA ASP A 592 -37.48 3.90 -6.78
C ASP A 592 -37.91 3.50 -5.35
N PRO A 593 -37.71 2.25 -4.89
CA PRO A 593 -38.01 1.87 -3.51
C PRO A 593 -37.06 2.52 -2.48
N ILE A 594 -35.80 2.78 -2.83
CA ILE A 594 -34.73 3.13 -1.89
C ILE A 594 -35.04 4.36 -1.01
N PRO A 595 -35.52 5.49 -1.55
CA PRO A 595 -35.83 6.67 -0.74
C PRO A 595 -36.97 6.46 0.26
N CYS A 596 -37.75 5.38 0.12
CA CYS A 596 -38.86 5.05 1.01
C CYS A 596 -38.46 4.10 2.15
N LEU A 597 -37.36 3.36 2.02
CA LEU A 597 -36.96 2.32 2.97
C LEU A 597 -36.45 2.89 4.29
N SER A 598 -35.48 3.79 4.22
CA SER A 598 -34.93 4.45 5.40
C SER A 598 -34.23 5.76 5.05
N LEU A 599 -33.94 6.57 6.07
CA LEU A 599 -33.34 7.89 5.90
C LEU A 599 -31.85 7.79 5.52
N PHE A 600 -31.44 8.58 4.54
CA PHE A 600 -30.06 8.61 4.02
C PHE A 600 -29.04 9.00 5.10
N ASN A 601 -29.39 9.94 5.98
CA ASN A 601 -28.52 10.39 7.08
C ASN A 601 -28.50 9.45 8.30
N GLN A 602 -29.29 8.38 8.34
CA GLN A 602 -29.38 7.50 9.53
C GLN A 602 -29.20 6.00 9.27
N ASP A 603 -29.51 5.49 8.08
CA ASP A 603 -29.48 4.03 7.87
C ASP A 603 -29.14 3.60 6.43
N GLN A 604 -29.35 4.48 5.45
CA GLN A 604 -29.04 4.24 4.03
C GLN A 604 -27.63 4.71 3.66
N TYR A 605 -26.61 4.11 4.26
CA TYR A 605 -25.23 4.55 4.04
C TYR A 605 -24.69 4.23 2.65
N PHE A 606 -25.23 3.23 1.95
CA PHE A 606 -24.77 2.83 0.61
C PHE A 606 -24.92 3.98 -0.40
N TYR A 607 -26.15 4.48 -0.55
CA TYR A 607 -26.44 5.60 -1.45
C TYR A 607 -25.98 6.94 -0.89
N TYR A 608 -26.01 7.11 0.45
CA TYR A 608 -25.43 8.30 1.08
C TYR A 608 -23.94 8.44 0.71
N LEU A 609 -23.18 7.34 0.76
CA LEU A 609 -21.77 7.31 0.39
C LEU A 609 -21.57 7.68 -1.09
N CYS A 610 -22.36 7.13 -2.00
CA CYS A 610 -22.23 7.47 -3.42
C CYS A 610 -22.47 8.97 -3.69
N LEU A 611 -23.42 9.58 -2.98
CA LEU A 611 -23.79 10.98 -3.16
C LEU A 611 -22.85 11.96 -2.45
N ASN A 612 -22.38 11.63 -1.23
CA ASN A 612 -21.57 12.52 -0.39
C ASN A 612 -20.09 12.15 -0.36
N GLN A 613 -19.72 10.96 -0.85
CA GLN A 613 -18.36 10.42 -0.91
C GLN A 613 -17.68 10.33 0.46
N ARG A 614 -18.50 10.13 1.50
CA ARG A 614 -18.14 9.89 2.90
C ARG A 614 -19.33 9.26 3.63
N TYR A 615 -19.08 8.71 4.81
CA TYR A 615 -20.11 8.29 5.74
C TYR A 615 -20.45 9.37 6.77
N THR A 616 -21.50 9.15 7.56
CA THR A 616 -21.76 9.89 8.80
C THR A 616 -21.74 8.95 9.99
N PRO A 617 -21.47 9.44 11.22
CA PRO A 617 -21.50 8.59 12.41
C PRO A 617 -22.84 7.86 12.62
N THR A 618 -23.93 8.45 12.13
CA THR A 618 -25.27 7.88 12.19
C THR A 618 -25.59 6.97 11.01
N SER A 619 -24.94 7.12 9.85
CA SER A 619 -25.18 6.33 8.63
C SER A 619 -23.86 5.79 8.10
N CYS A 620 -23.43 4.67 8.68
CA CYS A 620 -22.24 3.93 8.31
C CYS A 620 -22.39 2.44 8.63
N PRO A 621 -21.56 1.57 8.00
CA PRO A 621 -21.34 0.20 8.46
C PRO A 621 -21.03 0.14 9.97
N SER A 622 -21.52 -0.88 10.67
CA SER A 622 -21.30 -1.07 12.11
C SER A 622 -19.81 -1.11 12.46
N TYR A 623 -18.96 -1.72 11.61
CA TYR A 623 -17.52 -1.79 11.84
C TYR A 623 -16.82 -0.42 11.81
N LEU A 624 -17.44 0.60 11.20
CA LEU A 624 -16.96 1.98 11.21
C LEU A 624 -17.42 2.77 12.43
N THR A 625 -18.38 2.29 13.20
CA THR A 625 -18.76 2.95 14.46
C THR A 625 -17.66 2.81 15.50
N GLU A 626 -17.58 3.74 16.45
CA GLU A 626 -16.60 3.66 17.55
C GLU A 626 -16.74 2.36 18.35
N TYR A 627 -17.97 1.94 18.62
CA TYR A 627 -18.25 0.67 19.27
C TYR A 627 -17.74 -0.51 18.44
N GLY A 628 -18.10 -0.59 17.15
CA GLY A 628 -17.69 -1.70 16.28
C GLY A 628 -16.18 -1.77 16.08
N PHE A 629 -15.53 -0.62 15.89
CA PHE A 629 -14.08 -0.51 15.84
C PHE A 629 -13.41 -1.07 17.09
N ASN A 630 -13.85 -0.63 18.28
CA ASN A 630 -13.26 -1.08 19.55
C ASN A 630 -13.51 -2.57 19.80
N GLN A 631 -14.68 -3.08 19.44
CA GLN A 631 -14.99 -4.51 19.54
C GLN A 631 -14.10 -5.34 18.63
N LEU A 632 -13.93 -4.96 17.37
CA LEU A 632 -13.03 -5.67 16.45
C LEU A 632 -11.57 -5.61 16.93
N LYS A 633 -11.12 -4.47 17.45
CA LYS A 633 -9.75 -4.29 17.97
C LYS A 633 -9.45 -5.17 19.19
N THR A 634 -10.42 -5.40 20.07
CA THR A 634 -10.18 -6.03 21.38
C THR A 634 -10.66 -7.49 21.50
N SER A 635 -11.62 -7.92 20.69
CA SER A 635 -12.25 -9.25 20.81
C SER A 635 -11.42 -10.41 20.26
N GLY A 636 -10.30 -10.14 19.56
CA GLY A 636 -9.57 -11.16 18.79
C GLY A 636 -10.25 -11.54 17.47
N ALA A 637 -11.36 -10.89 17.09
CA ALA A 637 -12.08 -11.18 15.85
C ALA A 637 -11.22 -11.07 14.59
N LEU A 638 -10.20 -10.21 14.59
CA LEU A 638 -9.28 -10.05 13.45
C LEU A 638 -8.47 -11.32 13.17
N ASP A 639 -8.26 -12.21 14.15
CA ASP A 639 -7.47 -13.43 13.96
C ASP A 639 -8.23 -14.51 13.17
N SER A 640 -9.55 -14.33 12.98
CA SER A 640 -10.41 -15.18 12.15
C SER A 640 -10.13 -15.03 10.65
N PHE A 641 -9.51 -13.94 10.18
CA PHE A 641 -9.37 -13.66 8.74
C PHE A 641 -8.25 -14.45 8.07
N ARG A 642 -8.53 -14.96 6.86
CA ARG A 642 -7.55 -15.50 5.90
C ARG A 642 -7.83 -14.97 4.50
N LEU A 643 -6.92 -14.23 3.89
CA LEU A 643 -7.07 -13.62 2.56
C LEU A 643 -6.34 -14.48 1.53
N HIS A 644 -7.07 -14.95 0.52
CA HIS A 644 -6.57 -15.78 -0.57
C HIS A 644 -6.57 -14.95 -1.85
N THR A 645 -5.43 -14.89 -2.52
CA THR A 645 -5.27 -14.12 -3.77
C THR A 645 -5.22 -15.07 -4.96
N GLU A 646 -6.37 -15.63 -5.32
CA GLU A 646 -6.52 -16.66 -6.36
C GLU A 646 -7.98 -16.73 -6.85
N SER A 647 -8.29 -17.67 -7.77
CA SER A 647 -9.67 -17.88 -8.24
C SER A 647 -10.53 -18.60 -7.19
N ILE A 648 -11.86 -18.47 -7.28
CA ILE A 648 -12.79 -19.18 -6.38
C ILE A 648 -12.61 -20.70 -6.52
N LEU A 649 -12.56 -21.20 -7.75
CA LEU A 649 -12.38 -22.63 -8.03
C LEU A 649 -11.06 -23.17 -7.47
N ASP A 650 -9.93 -22.47 -7.65
CA ASP A 650 -8.64 -22.93 -7.15
C ASP A 650 -8.58 -22.89 -5.61
N SER A 651 -9.19 -21.85 -5.00
CA SER A 651 -9.34 -21.76 -3.54
C SER A 651 -10.12 -22.96 -2.99
N LEU A 652 -11.24 -23.32 -3.64
CA LEU A 652 -12.05 -24.46 -3.20
C LEU A 652 -11.26 -25.78 -3.36
N LYS A 653 -10.52 -25.96 -4.46
CA LYS A 653 -9.69 -27.15 -4.69
C LYS A 653 -8.58 -27.33 -3.65
N SER A 654 -8.03 -26.25 -3.12
CA SER A 654 -6.96 -26.31 -2.10
C SER A 654 -7.47 -26.67 -0.70
N MET A 655 -8.77 -26.47 -0.44
CA MET A 655 -9.41 -26.75 0.84
C MET A 655 -9.81 -28.21 1.01
N GLY A 656 -9.72 -28.70 2.25
CA GLY A 656 -10.11 -30.06 2.63
C GLY A 656 -11.59 -30.38 2.46
N ASP A 657 -11.91 -31.67 2.37
CA ASP A 657 -13.29 -32.16 2.29
C ASP A 657 -14.06 -31.83 3.57
N ARG A 658 -15.32 -31.37 3.45
CA ARG A 658 -16.19 -31.07 4.60
C ARG A 658 -15.57 -30.11 5.62
N TYR A 659 -14.77 -29.16 5.14
CA TYR A 659 -14.14 -28.13 5.95
C TYR A 659 -15.05 -26.91 6.18
N LEU A 660 -15.70 -26.42 5.13
CA LEU A 660 -16.51 -25.19 5.14
C LEU A 660 -17.93 -25.41 5.69
N THR A 661 -18.52 -24.38 6.30
CA THR A 661 -19.92 -24.38 6.76
C THR A 661 -20.82 -23.39 6.02
N ARG A 662 -20.26 -22.25 5.60
CA ARG A 662 -20.98 -21.17 4.90
C ARG A 662 -20.15 -20.64 3.74
N LEU A 663 -20.74 -20.55 2.55
CA LEU A 663 -20.15 -19.90 1.37
C LEU A 663 -21.03 -18.70 1.00
N VAL A 664 -20.44 -17.51 0.90
CA VAL A 664 -21.10 -16.29 0.40
C VAL A 664 -20.38 -15.88 -0.88
N VAL A 665 -21.01 -16.18 -2.01
CA VAL A 665 -20.39 -16.07 -3.33
C VAL A 665 -20.93 -14.89 -4.13
N MET A 666 -21.66 -13.98 -3.50
CA MET A 666 -22.18 -12.74 -4.11
C MET A 666 -22.91 -13.02 -5.44
N ASP A 667 -22.73 -12.17 -6.44
CA ASP A 667 -23.30 -12.24 -7.78
C ASP A 667 -22.37 -12.84 -8.83
N HIS A 668 -21.23 -13.40 -8.43
CA HIS A 668 -20.19 -13.83 -9.37
C HIS A 668 -20.71 -14.89 -10.37
N MET A 669 -21.68 -15.71 -9.98
CA MET A 669 -22.25 -16.75 -10.83
C MET A 669 -23.02 -16.16 -12.04
N ASP A 670 -23.49 -14.91 -11.95
CA ASP A 670 -24.13 -14.21 -13.06
C ASP A 670 -23.13 -13.91 -14.21
N TRP A 671 -21.83 -14.03 -13.96
CA TRP A 671 -20.79 -13.69 -14.93
C TRP A 671 -20.56 -14.82 -15.93
N PHE A 672 -20.98 -16.04 -15.61
CA PHE A 672 -20.79 -17.22 -16.46
C PHE A 672 -21.77 -17.26 -17.63
N ASP A 673 -21.30 -17.84 -18.73
CA ASP A 673 -22.12 -18.08 -19.92
C ASP A 673 -22.95 -19.37 -19.71
N PRO A 674 -24.30 -19.32 -19.79
CA PRO A 674 -25.14 -20.50 -19.64
C PRO A 674 -24.86 -21.57 -20.71
N THR A 675 -24.30 -21.20 -21.87
CA THR A 675 -23.93 -22.14 -22.94
C THR A 675 -22.59 -22.83 -22.72
N SER A 676 -21.75 -22.30 -21.83
CA SER A 676 -20.42 -22.81 -21.50
C SER A 676 -20.23 -22.90 -19.98
N CYS A 677 -21.11 -23.64 -19.31
CA CYS A 677 -21.21 -23.69 -17.86
C CYS A 677 -20.21 -24.64 -17.16
N GLN A 678 -19.27 -25.27 -17.87
CA GLN A 678 -18.41 -26.33 -17.31
C GLN A 678 -17.58 -25.85 -16.11
N GLU A 679 -17.05 -24.63 -16.17
CA GLU A 679 -16.25 -24.07 -15.07
C GLU A 679 -17.11 -23.83 -13.82
N LEU A 680 -18.32 -23.31 -13.97
CA LEU A 680 -19.27 -23.15 -12.86
C LEU A 680 -19.78 -24.50 -12.33
N ASP A 681 -19.99 -25.50 -13.19
CA ASP A 681 -20.37 -26.86 -12.79
C ASP A 681 -19.27 -27.50 -11.94
N ASP A 682 -18.00 -27.33 -12.34
CA ASP A 682 -16.84 -27.76 -11.56
C ASP A 682 -16.75 -26.99 -10.23
N GLU A 683 -17.01 -25.68 -10.23
CA GLU A 683 -17.02 -24.87 -9.00
C GLU A 683 -18.08 -25.35 -8.01
N ILE A 684 -19.33 -25.56 -8.45
CA ILE A 684 -20.42 -26.07 -7.61
C ILE A 684 -20.09 -27.48 -7.07
N ARG A 685 -19.41 -28.32 -7.86
CA ARG A 685 -18.94 -29.63 -7.40
C ARG A 685 -17.90 -29.50 -6.28
N GLU A 686 -16.96 -28.57 -6.40
CA GLU A 686 -15.97 -28.29 -5.35
C GLU A 686 -16.59 -27.62 -4.11
N MET A 687 -17.59 -26.75 -4.29
CA MET A 687 -18.41 -26.24 -3.17
C MET A 687 -19.07 -27.39 -2.41
N LYS A 688 -19.66 -28.36 -3.13
CA LYS A 688 -20.25 -29.55 -2.49
C LYS A 688 -19.20 -30.34 -1.72
N ARG A 689 -18.03 -30.59 -2.30
CA ARG A 689 -16.96 -31.38 -1.66
C ARG A 689 -16.49 -30.73 -0.36
N THR A 690 -16.22 -29.44 -0.40
CA THR A 690 -15.66 -28.67 0.72
C THR A 690 -16.70 -28.37 1.81
N LEU A 691 -17.99 -28.31 1.49
CA LEU A 691 -19.05 -28.06 2.49
C LEU A 691 -19.33 -29.28 3.39
N LYS A 692 -19.57 -29.03 4.67
CA LYS A 692 -20.18 -30.02 5.60
C LYS A 692 -21.63 -30.33 5.20
N SER A 693 -22.14 -31.50 5.60
CA SER A 693 -23.58 -31.79 5.47
C SER A 693 -24.37 -30.75 6.26
N GLY A 694 -25.46 -30.23 5.69
CA GLY A 694 -26.18 -29.06 6.21
C GLY A 694 -25.46 -27.72 6.00
N GLY A 695 -24.28 -27.71 5.40
CA GLY A 695 -23.58 -26.50 4.98
C GLY A 695 -24.30 -25.77 3.85
N GLN A 696 -24.11 -24.46 3.76
CA GLN A 696 -24.96 -23.58 2.94
C GLN A 696 -24.13 -22.67 2.02
N VAL A 697 -24.62 -22.47 0.80
CA VAL A 697 -24.11 -21.50 -0.18
C VAL A 697 -25.15 -20.40 -0.38
N TYR A 698 -24.71 -19.15 -0.44
CA TYR A 698 -25.54 -17.95 -0.59
C TYR A 698 -25.04 -17.10 -1.75
N TRP A 699 -25.97 -16.63 -2.57
CA TRP A 699 -25.67 -15.78 -3.72
C TRP A 699 -26.84 -14.84 -4.01
N ARG A 700 -26.51 -13.71 -4.63
CA ARG A 700 -27.49 -12.77 -5.19
C ARG A 700 -27.45 -12.86 -6.71
N SER A 701 -28.55 -12.52 -7.38
CA SER A 701 -28.60 -12.51 -8.85
C SER A 701 -29.37 -11.31 -9.38
N ALA A 702 -28.96 -10.83 -10.56
CA ALA A 702 -29.71 -9.88 -11.34
C ALA A 702 -30.99 -10.49 -11.95
N GLY A 703 -31.08 -11.81 -12.08
CA GLY A 703 -32.32 -12.50 -12.46
C GLY A 703 -33.17 -12.85 -11.24
N THR A 704 -34.49 -12.90 -11.40
CA THR A 704 -35.39 -13.47 -10.38
C THR A 704 -35.35 -14.99 -10.37
N GLN A 705 -34.96 -15.65 -11.48
CA GLN A 705 -34.76 -17.09 -11.55
C GLN A 705 -33.44 -17.46 -12.25
N PRO A 706 -32.32 -17.50 -11.51
CA PRO A 706 -31.03 -17.80 -12.11
C PRO A 706 -30.91 -19.25 -12.62
N TRP A 707 -30.35 -19.42 -13.82
CA TRP A 707 -30.24 -20.71 -14.52
C TRP A 707 -29.37 -21.74 -13.77
N TYR A 708 -28.37 -21.27 -13.02
CA TYR A 708 -27.47 -22.15 -12.27
C TYR A 708 -28.11 -22.74 -11.00
N ASN A 709 -29.35 -22.36 -10.64
CA ASN A 709 -30.13 -23.07 -9.62
C ASN A 709 -30.26 -24.56 -9.94
N GLU A 710 -30.46 -24.89 -11.22
CA GLU A 710 -30.57 -26.28 -11.67
C GLU A 710 -29.25 -27.04 -11.51
N LEU A 711 -28.10 -26.37 -11.62
CA LEU A 711 -26.79 -26.99 -11.39
C LEU A 711 -26.58 -27.36 -9.92
N PHE A 712 -27.00 -26.49 -8.99
CA PHE A 712 -26.99 -26.84 -7.56
C PHE A 712 -27.86 -28.06 -7.27
N VAL A 713 -29.08 -28.12 -7.83
CA VAL A 713 -29.97 -29.28 -7.68
C VAL A 713 -29.36 -30.55 -8.29
N LYS A 714 -28.78 -30.46 -9.49
CA LYS A 714 -28.04 -31.56 -10.15
C LYS A 714 -26.94 -32.11 -9.25
N HIS A 715 -26.22 -31.25 -8.54
CA HIS A 715 -25.18 -31.65 -7.59
C HIS A 715 -25.73 -31.96 -6.19
N GLY A 716 -27.03 -32.16 -6.01
CA GLY A 716 -27.61 -32.64 -4.75
C GLY A 716 -27.67 -31.60 -3.63
N PHE A 717 -27.85 -30.33 -3.98
CA PHE A 717 -28.26 -29.30 -3.03
C PHE A 717 -29.78 -29.10 -3.06
N SER A 718 -30.34 -28.71 -1.92
CA SER A 718 -31.69 -28.15 -1.83
C SER A 718 -31.60 -26.64 -2.02
N VAL A 719 -32.22 -26.10 -3.07
CA VAL A 719 -32.17 -24.67 -3.42
C VAL A 719 -33.49 -24.00 -3.06
N GLU A 720 -33.44 -22.84 -2.42
CA GLU A 720 -34.61 -22.03 -2.11
C GLU A 720 -34.34 -20.53 -2.31
N PRO A 721 -35.33 -19.76 -2.79
CA PRO A 721 -35.25 -18.31 -2.77
C PRO A 721 -35.46 -17.80 -1.35
N LEU A 722 -34.54 -16.97 -0.86
CA LEU A 722 -34.69 -16.24 0.39
C LEU A 722 -35.47 -14.94 0.20
N SER A 723 -35.26 -14.27 -0.93
CA SER A 723 -35.99 -13.06 -1.30
C SER A 723 -36.02 -12.88 -2.82
N ILE A 724 -37.15 -12.43 -3.35
CA ILE A 724 -37.35 -12.11 -4.77
C ILE A 724 -37.92 -10.70 -4.86
N ARG A 725 -37.34 -9.88 -5.73
CA ARG A 725 -37.75 -8.50 -5.93
C ARG A 725 -39.01 -8.45 -6.79
N TYR A 726 -40.03 -7.78 -6.25
CA TYR A 726 -41.22 -7.42 -6.99
C TYR A 726 -41.22 -5.92 -7.31
N PRO A 727 -41.89 -5.46 -8.38
CA PRO A 727 -41.96 -4.05 -8.71
C PRO A 727 -42.41 -3.19 -7.53
N GLY A 728 -41.69 -2.10 -7.27
CA GLY A 728 -41.95 -1.20 -6.14
C GLY A 728 -41.53 -1.70 -4.76
N GLN A 729 -40.94 -2.90 -4.65
CA GLN A 729 -40.42 -3.46 -3.41
C GLN A 729 -38.90 -3.58 -3.45
N ALA A 730 -38.26 -3.44 -2.31
CA ALA A 730 -36.83 -3.72 -2.16
C ALA A 730 -36.60 -4.97 -1.32
N ILE A 731 -35.59 -5.75 -1.71
CA ILE A 731 -35.19 -6.96 -0.98
C ILE A 731 -34.18 -6.69 0.13
N ASP A 732 -33.44 -5.58 0.02
CA ASP A 732 -32.51 -5.08 1.03
C ASP A 732 -32.27 -3.56 0.83
N ARG A 733 -31.39 -2.96 1.65
CA ARG A 733 -31.10 -1.51 1.60
C ARG A 733 -30.33 -1.08 0.34
N VAL A 734 -29.73 -2.01 -0.37
CA VAL A 734 -28.97 -1.75 -1.60
C VAL A 734 -29.85 -1.98 -2.83
N ASN A 735 -30.68 -3.01 -2.81
CA ASN A 735 -31.64 -3.41 -3.83
C ASN A 735 -31.06 -3.55 -5.25
N MET A 736 -29.75 -3.77 -5.39
CA MET A 736 -29.07 -3.87 -6.69
C MET A 736 -29.45 -5.15 -7.45
N TYR A 737 -29.78 -6.21 -6.70
CA TYR A 737 -30.07 -7.55 -7.21
C TYR A 737 -31.58 -7.83 -7.19
N ALA A 738 -32.04 -8.67 -8.12
CA ALA A 738 -33.44 -9.05 -8.22
C ALA A 738 -33.79 -10.26 -7.33
N SER A 739 -32.79 -11.01 -6.86
CA SER A 739 -33.03 -12.16 -5.98
C SER A 739 -31.86 -12.43 -5.03
N PHE A 740 -32.18 -13.13 -3.94
CA PHE A 740 -31.24 -13.70 -2.98
C PHE A 740 -31.62 -15.15 -2.70
N TYR A 741 -30.66 -16.05 -2.79
CA TYR A 741 -30.89 -17.50 -2.75
C TYR A 741 -29.97 -18.21 -1.75
N ARG A 742 -30.41 -19.41 -1.36
CA ARG A 742 -29.65 -20.36 -0.55
C ARG A 742 -29.67 -21.75 -1.19
N ALA A 743 -28.52 -22.41 -1.24
CA ALA A 743 -28.39 -23.84 -1.47
C ALA A 743 -27.90 -24.53 -0.19
N THR A 744 -28.60 -25.55 0.29
CA THR A 744 -28.18 -26.37 1.43
C THR A 744 -27.71 -27.73 0.95
N LYS A 745 -26.52 -28.16 1.37
CA LYS A 745 -26.01 -29.50 1.06
C LYS A 745 -26.81 -30.54 1.84
N VAL A 746 -27.55 -31.37 1.10
CA VAL A 746 -28.37 -32.47 1.64
C VAL A 746 -27.49 -33.64 2.06
#